data_AF-A0ABD2PG51-F1
#
_entry.id   AF-A0ABD2PG51-F1
#
_cell.length_a   1.000
_cell.length_b   1.000
_cell.length_c   1.000
_cell.angle_alpha   90.00
_cell.angle_beta   90.00
_cell.angle_gamma   90.00
#
_symmetry.space_group_name_H-M   'P 1'
#
loop_
_entity.id
_entity.type
_entity.pdbx_description
1 polymer ?
#
loop_
_entity_poly.entity_id
_entity_poly.type
_entity_poly.pdbx_seq_one_letter_code
_entity_poly.pdbx_strand_id
1 'polypeptide(L)'
;MNEFKHERKINSETHKFIGKIQLQQYGFFSDNYNKRLMAFKNKLRHISNVSAVYTEVISVESPYCENLPILYLVSSDNKLLSKMLASLASLCHEMNMIVKEAEELYNKFIFYGGLANQDVHEKATFSFVQKTFENLQQILTIVNRSQHVINLLLLQLNSLVGKGFYTPNNTSNFTESIDHLADLLVCLLTLDNLLNAPLIKQQCSHYLMVVQNLLHDPHKFSFSADRLQFLEKNLLEIQNTLLKGNIFKNVIQFCCSSNVNSPGVSAEFSAYIIQLLTELDDENTTFFTQLWLQLNALVAFQWNLFGEVDKKIGRKLIELNKKIGSCTIAGNKLWYPEEFLLNQIPSFSRYINTQGTSMSRLSQLTTKSQNLQKEIAVLSSQVSLCLMNIEKVTKQNMTNIEVKDIQEATKLLIEAMKLVKKVSELIKWILMIHTDGNVPIAKSTLLALCRLIEVLKCFQLMFNRNLLPLFHIIMLISQHLTYKTLSMILSVRKNLVQDKSYKQRQLDVLSALSVCEQSMKGPNTRERLLIAKLALSASGLSKDTYDEIKYIISRLELFNSLSVLFKKMCDCSFLSHHSETLIPTYFSKLLGTNADISRFYLILSAVDDWTNLFSEETTTVLEGSIKRHFLDPLIQSVETNLRLQTHLHLALPPSDPFTNYQPLNFRKVSPAKSKDIIFNPLSEAEHYLSSMFYNLTTVVLHDWQTYGEMRRLAYLQYKLETVEDNLPMQTIDQGLDVLEIMRNINIFVSKYLYNLNSQLFVEEKSNNKHLNTINIFHVANSIRTHGIGIMNTTVNFTYQFLQKKFLFFSVYV
;
A
#
# COMPACT_ATOMS: atom_id res chain seq x y z
N MET A 1 22.90 -34.77 39.27
CA MET A 1 24.16 -34.03 39.02
C MET A 1 25.24 -34.92 38.39
N ASN A 2 24.93 -35.84 37.46
CA ASN A 2 25.95 -36.61 36.73
C ASN A 2 25.56 -37.11 35.31
N GLU A 3 24.51 -36.58 34.67
CA GLU A 3 24.12 -37.03 33.30
C GLU A 3 24.10 -35.93 32.21
N PHE A 4 24.49 -34.68 32.50
CA PHE A 4 24.46 -33.59 31.51
C PHE A 4 25.85 -33.03 31.15
N LYS A 5 26.86 -33.89 30.98
CA LYS A 5 28.24 -33.49 30.59
C LYS A 5 28.75 -34.17 29.31
N HIS A 6 27.85 -34.57 28.41
CA HIS A 6 28.22 -35.25 27.15
C HIS A 6 27.64 -34.62 25.87
N GLU A 7 27.43 -33.30 25.84
CA GLU A 7 27.48 -32.58 24.56
C GLU A 7 28.92 -32.16 24.28
N ARG A 8 29.57 -33.02 23.49
CA ARG A 8 30.95 -32.88 23.03
C ARG A 8 31.12 -31.58 22.25
N LYS A 9 32.21 -30.88 22.56
CA LYS A 9 32.84 -29.81 21.77
C LYS A 9 32.80 -30.16 20.27
N ILE A 10 31.83 -29.60 19.54
CA ILE A 10 31.98 -29.42 18.10
C ILE A 10 33.04 -28.33 17.96
N ASN A 11 34.20 -28.68 17.40
CA ASN A 11 35.30 -27.74 17.19
C ASN A 11 34.82 -26.50 16.40
N SER A 12 35.42 -25.34 16.67
CA SER A 12 35.14 -24.10 15.93
C SER A 12 35.31 -24.27 14.42
N GLU A 13 36.22 -25.16 14.01
CA GLU A 13 36.46 -25.57 12.61
C GLU A 13 35.29 -26.36 12.02
N THR A 14 34.69 -27.27 12.78
CA THR A 14 33.49 -28.02 12.34
C THR A 14 32.27 -27.11 12.21
N HIS A 15 32.06 -26.15 13.11
CA HIS A 15 31.01 -25.13 12.94
C HIS A 15 31.27 -24.23 11.72
N LYS A 16 32.52 -23.82 11.48
CA LYS A 16 32.90 -23.10 10.25
C LYS A 16 32.65 -23.93 9.00
N PHE A 17 32.95 -25.23 9.03
CA PHE A 17 32.77 -26.13 7.91
C PHE A 17 31.27 -26.37 7.61
N ILE A 18 30.46 -26.63 8.64
CA ILE A 18 29.00 -26.77 8.52
C ILE A 18 28.39 -25.47 8.00
N GLY A 19 28.77 -24.32 8.57
CA GLY A 19 28.31 -23.01 8.10
C GLY A 19 28.70 -22.74 6.65
N LYS A 20 29.91 -23.13 6.23
CA LYS A 20 30.36 -23.01 4.83
C LYS A 20 29.56 -23.89 3.88
N ILE A 21 29.26 -25.14 4.27
CA ILE A 21 28.41 -26.04 3.48
C ILE A 21 26.99 -25.49 3.38
N GLN A 22 26.43 -24.99 4.48
CA GLN A 22 25.07 -24.45 4.49
C GLN A 22 24.95 -23.18 3.65
N LEU A 23 25.96 -22.29 3.69
CA LEU A 23 26.05 -21.13 2.79
C LEU A 23 26.18 -21.55 1.32
N GLN A 24 26.96 -22.59 1.02
CA GLN A 24 27.07 -23.13 -0.34
C GLN A 24 25.75 -23.74 -0.84
N GLN A 25 25.06 -24.51 0.00
CA GLN A 25 23.74 -25.06 -0.32
C GLN A 25 22.71 -23.95 -0.56
N TYR A 26 22.72 -22.90 0.27
CA TYR A 26 21.83 -21.76 0.11
C TYR A 26 22.15 -20.96 -1.17
N GLY A 27 23.43 -20.77 -1.48
CA GLY A 27 23.86 -20.19 -2.75
C GLY A 27 23.39 -21.00 -3.96
N PHE A 28 23.57 -22.32 -3.92
CA PHE A 28 23.13 -23.21 -5.00
C PHE A 28 21.61 -23.24 -5.17
N PHE A 29 20.87 -23.19 -4.06
CA PHE A 29 19.41 -23.05 -4.08
C PHE A 29 18.99 -21.72 -4.71
N SER A 30 19.58 -20.60 -4.27
CA SER A 30 19.30 -19.26 -4.79
C SER A 30 19.58 -19.18 -6.30
N ASP A 31 20.71 -19.73 -6.75
CA ASP A 31 21.08 -19.74 -8.17
C ASP A 31 20.14 -20.61 -9.01
N ASN A 32 19.79 -21.81 -8.53
CA ASN A 32 18.83 -22.68 -9.22
C ASN A 32 17.43 -22.06 -9.27
N TYR A 33 17.01 -21.42 -8.18
CA TYR A 33 15.76 -20.69 -8.12
C TYR A 33 15.77 -19.51 -9.12
N ASN A 34 16.83 -18.71 -9.14
CA ASN A 34 17.00 -17.63 -10.11
C ASN A 34 16.97 -18.14 -11.55
N LYS A 35 17.66 -19.24 -11.86
CA LYS A 35 17.63 -19.86 -13.19
C LYS A 35 16.22 -20.30 -13.59
N ARG A 36 15.50 -20.96 -12.67
CA ARG A 36 14.10 -21.39 -12.90
C ARG A 36 13.18 -20.19 -13.10
N LEU A 37 13.33 -19.15 -12.28
CA LEU A 37 12.53 -17.93 -12.34
C LEU A 37 12.80 -17.15 -13.64
N MET A 38 14.07 -17.07 -14.09
CA MET A 38 14.43 -16.47 -15.38
C MET A 38 13.90 -17.30 -16.55
N ALA A 39 13.99 -18.63 -16.50
CA ALA A 39 13.42 -19.50 -17.53
C ALA A 39 11.88 -19.38 -17.60
N PHE A 40 11.21 -19.23 -16.45
CA PHE A 40 9.77 -18.95 -16.40
C PHE A 40 9.44 -17.57 -16.95
N LYS A 41 10.18 -16.52 -16.56
CA LYS A 41 10.03 -15.16 -17.09
C LYS A 41 10.20 -15.13 -18.61
N ASN A 42 11.19 -15.81 -19.15
CA ASN A 42 11.45 -15.87 -20.59
C ASN A 42 10.33 -16.57 -21.39
N LYS A 43 9.53 -17.44 -20.75
CA LYS A 43 8.36 -18.08 -21.38
C LYS A 43 7.14 -17.17 -21.43
N LEU A 44 7.09 -16.10 -20.63
CA LEU A 44 6.00 -15.11 -20.67
C LEU A 44 6.24 -14.16 -21.85
N ARG A 45 5.34 -14.14 -22.84
CA ARG A 45 5.48 -13.35 -24.09
C ARG A 45 5.48 -11.82 -23.89
N HIS A 46 5.24 -11.32 -22.67
CA HIS A 46 5.10 -9.89 -22.34
C HIS A 46 5.98 -9.47 -21.14
N ILE A 47 7.29 -9.72 -21.19
CA ILE A 47 8.21 -9.54 -20.03
C ILE A 47 8.27 -8.11 -19.50
N SER A 48 8.13 -7.08 -20.34
CA SER A 48 8.39 -5.69 -19.93
C SER A 48 7.24 -5.04 -19.14
N ASN A 49 6.00 -5.51 -19.31
CA ASN A 49 4.79 -4.84 -18.81
C ASN A 49 4.02 -5.68 -17.78
N VAL A 50 4.50 -6.90 -17.53
CA VAL A 50 3.85 -7.91 -16.67
C VAL A 50 4.29 -7.80 -15.21
N SER A 51 5.41 -7.12 -14.89
CA SER A 51 5.85 -6.96 -13.50
C SER A 51 4.96 -6.04 -12.66
N ALA A 52 4.18 -5.16 -13.29
CA ALA A 52 3.23 -4.26 -12.60
C ALA A 52 1.94 -4.97 -12.16
N VAL A 53 1.57 -6.07 -12.82
CA VAL A 53 0.32 -6.83 -12.58
C VAL A 53 0.51 -7.91 -11.52
N TYR A 54 1.75 -8.35 -11.32
CA TYR A 54 2.12 -9.51 -10.51
C TYR A 54 3.04 -9.16 -9.33
N THR A 55 2.90 -7.95 -8.78
CA THR A 55 3.69 -7.48 -7.62
C THR A 55 3.64 -8.41 -6.40
N GLU A 56 2.73 -9.38 -6.34
CA GLU A 56 2.56 -10.27 -5.19
C GLU A 56 2.47 -11.78 -5.52
N VAL A 57 2.84 -12.27 -6.72
CA VAL A 57 2.73 -13.73 -6.97
C VAL A 57 3.67 -14.54 -6.09
N ILE A 58 4.82 -13.97 -5.72
CA ILE A 58 5.79 -14.61 -4.83
C ILE A 58 6.39 -13.52 -3.92
N SER A 59 5.95 -13.47 -2.66
CA SER A 59 6.62 -12.72 -1.60
C SER A 59 7.63 -13.64 -0.90
N VAL A 60 8.87 -13.18 -0.73
CA VAL A 60 9.82 -13.82 0.18
C VAL A 60 9.75 -13.08 1.49
N GLU A 61 9.32 -13.76 2.54
CA GLU A 61 9.38 -13.27 3.90
C GLU A 61 10.53 -13.97 4.63
N SER A 62 11.36 -13.19 5.33
CA SER A 62 12.45 -13.71 6.15
C SER A 62 12.28 -13.26 7.60
N PRO A 63 11.23 -13.71 8.30
CA PRO A 63 11.08 -13.42 9.72
C PRO A 63 12.18 -14.13 10.50
N TYR A 64 12.85 -13.40 11.41
CA TYR A 64 13.74 -14.00 12.39
C TYR A 64 12.88 -14.57 13.52
N CYS A 65 12.69 -15.88 13.53
CA CYS A 65 11.94 -16.58 14.58
C CYS A 65 12.88 -17.45 15.41
N GLU A 66 12.64 -17.49 16.72
CA GLU A 66 13.33 -18.36 17.65
C GLU A 66 12.38 -18.80 18.76
N ASN A 67 12.33 -20.11 19.04
CA ASN A 67 11.48 -20.68 20.09
C ASN A 67 12.27 -20.82 21.40
N LEU A 68 12.86 -19.72 21.88
CA LEU A 68 13.54 -19.69 23.18
C LEU A 68 12.81 -18.75 24.15
N PRO A 69 12.58 -19.17 25.40
CA PRO A 69 11.98 -18.29 26.40
C PRO A 69 12.96 -17.19 26.81
N ILE A 70 12.44 -16.01 27.13
CA ILE A 70 13.22 -14.85 27.61
C ILE A 70 14.12 -15.23 28.80
N LEU A 71 13.64 -16.11 29.68
CA LEU A 71 14.40 -16.60 30.85
C LEU A 71 15.71 -17.30 30.48
N TYR A 72 15.75 -17.98 29.34
CA TYR A 72 16.96 -18.66 28.85
C TYR A 72 17.95 -17.64 28.26
N LEU A 73 17.46 -16.68 27.48
CA LEU A 73 18.26 -15.63 26.85
C LEU A 73 18.97 -14.72 27.86
N VAL A 74 18.37 -14.54 29.04
CA VAL A 74 18.85 -13.67 30.11
C VAL A 74 19.78 -14.40 31.11
N SER A 75 19.99 -15.70 30.94
CA SER A 75 20.77 -16.51 31.88
C SER A 75 22.22 -16.02 32.01
N SER A 76 22.67 -15.79 33.24
CA SER A 76 24.02 -15.33 33.56
C SER A 76 24.44 -15.86 34.93
N ASP A 77 25.75 -15.85 35.21
CA ASP A 77 26.28 -16.22 36.52
C ASP A 77 25.78 -15.26 37.63
N ASN A 78 25.41 -14.02 37.26
CA ASN A 78 24.83 -13.05 38.17
C ASN A 78 23.30 -13.20 38.22
N LYS A 79 22.80 -13.94 39.22
CA LYS A 79 21.36 -14.17 39.42
C LYS A 79 20.54 -12.88 39.60
N LEU A 80 21.12 -11.81 40.14
CA LEU A 80 20.40 -10.53 40.30
C LEU A 80 20.22 -9.84 38.95
N LEU A 81 21.29 -9.79 38.14
CA LEU A 81 21.22 -9.29 36.77
C LEU A 81 20.20 -10.08 35.95
N SER A 82 20.24 -11.42 36.02
CA SER A 82 19.28 -12.25 35.28
C SER A 82 17.84 -12.02 35.70
N LYS A 83 17.56 -11.82 37.00
CA LYS A 83 16.19 -11.48 37.44
C LYS A 83 15.73 -10.12 36.92
N MET A 84 16.63 -9.12 36.94
CA MET A 84 16.35 -7.76 36.50
C MET A 84 16.09 -7.68 35.00
N LEU A 85 16.97 -8.29 34.20
CA LEU A 85 16.80 -8.35 32.76
C LEU A 85 15.55 -9.15 32.38
N ALA A 86 15.22 -10.22 33.12
CA ALA A 86 14.03 -11.01 32.85
C ALA A 86 12.75 -10.20 33.11
N SER A 87 12.68 -9.46 34.22
CA SER A 87 11.51 -8.64 34.55
C SER A 87 11.35 -7.46 33.60
N LEU A 88 12.42 -6.74 33.27
CA LEU A 88 12.36 -5.63 32.32
C LEU A 88 12.06 -6.11 30.90
N ALA A 89 12.70 -7.19 30.44
CA ALA A 89 12.45 -7.73 29.11
C ALA A 89 11.02 -8.28 28.97
N SER A 90 10.46 -8.94 30.00
CA SER A 90 9.08 -9.41 29.95
C SER A 90 8.08 -8.26 29.87
N LEU A 91 8.30 -7.18 30.64
CA LEU A 91 7.44 -6.00 30.59
C LEU A 91 7.54 -5.28 29.25
N CYS A 92 8.75 -5.09 28.71
CA CYS A 92 8.95 -4.49 27.38
C CYS A 92 8.29 -5.32 26.27
N HIS A 93 8.42 -6.65 26.35
CA HIS A 93 7.76 -7.56 25.41
C HIS A 93 6.23 -7.46 25.51
N GLU A 94 5.67 -7.43 26.73
CA GLU A 94 4.22 -7.30 26.93
C GLU A 94 3.69 -5.95 26.40
N MET A 95 4.39 -4.84 26.65
CA MET A 95 4.02 -3.53 26.08
C MET A 95 4.01 -3.56 24.55
N ASN A 96 5.02 -4.17 23.92
CA ASN A 96 5.09 -4.30 22.46
C ASN A 96 3.93 -5.15 21.91
N MET A 97 3.59 -6.24 22.60
CA MET A 97 2.44 -7.08 22.24
C MET A 97 1.13 -6.29 22.30
N ILE A 98 0.91 -5.52 23.38
CA ILE A 98 -0.28 -4.66 23.52
C ILE A 98 -0.36 -3.63 22.39
N VAL A 99 0.75 -2.98 22.03
CA VAL A 99 0.79 -2.01 20.93
C VAL A 99 0.43 -2.67 19.60
N LYS A 100 0.98 -3.85 19.29
CA LYS A 100 0.65 -4.59 18.07
C LYS A 100 -0.82 -5.02 18.01
N GLU A 101 -1.35 -5.57 19.10
CA GLU A 101 -2.76 -5.95 19.22
C GLU A 101 -3.68 -4.73 18.96
N ALA A 102 -3.29 -3.54 19.42
CA ALA A 102 -4.03 -2.31 19.16
C ALA A 102 -3.91 -1.83 17.71
N GLU A 103 -2.71 -1.87 17.11
CA GLU A 103 -2.47 -1.46 15.72
C GLU A 103 -3.33 -2.26 14.72
N GLU A 104 -3.54 -3.55 14.96
CA GLU A 104 -4.42 -4.40 14.13
C GLU A 104 -5.89 -3.96 14.17
N LEU A 105 -6.32 -3.31 15.25
CA LEU A 105 -7.69 -2.83 15.42
C LEU A 105 -7.90 -1.42 14.85
N TYR A 106 -6.84 -0.61 14.66
CA TYR A 106 -6.98 0.77 14.20
C TYR A 106 -7.75 0.90 12.89
N ASN A 107 -7.44 0.06 11.90
CA ASN A 107 -8.09 0.10 10.58
C ASN A 107 -9.61 -0.06 10.68
N LYS A 108 -10.10 -0.89 11.62
CA LYS A 108 -11.55 -1.11 11.82
C LYS A 108 -12.26 0.17 12.29
N PHE A 109 -11.57 1.04 13.02
CA PHE A 109 -12.13 2.29 13.53
C PHE A 109 -11.87 3.49 12.60
N ILE A 110 -10.75 3.51 11.87
CA ILE A 110 -10.45 4.54 10.86
C ILE A 110 -11.54 4.55 9.77
N PHE A 111 -11.95 3.38 9.30
CA PHE A 111 -12.96 3.25 8.24
C PHE A 111 -14.38 3.08 8.80
N TYR A 112 -14.58 3.37 10.10
CA TYR A 112 -15.88 3.27 10.74
C TYR A 112 -16.86 4.26 10.10
N GLY A 113 -17.90 3.72 9.44
CA GLY A 113 -18.90 4.50 8.71
C GLY A 113 -18.53 4.86 7.26
N GLY A 114 -17.52 4.22 6.66
CA GLY A 114 -17.10 4.49 5.28
C GLY A 114 -18.09 4.02 4.19
N LEU A 115 -18.25 4.85 3.15
CA LEU A 115 -18.91 4.69 1.83
C LEU A 115 -20.31 4.04 1.74
N ALA A 116 -20.91 3.59 2.84
CA ALA A 116 -22.31 3.22 2.85
C ALA A 116 -23.14 4.50 2.94
N ASN A 117 -23.96 4.75 1.92
CA ASN A 117 -24.91 5.86 1.83
C ASN A 117 -25.57 6.13 3.20
N GLN A 118 -25.60 7.41 3.57
CA GLN A 118 -26.22 7.90 4.81
C GLN A 118 -27.74 7.60 4.88
N ASP A 119 -28.35 7.05 3.81
CA ASP A 119 -29.79 6.95 3.66
C ASP A 119 -30.44 5.62 4.14
N VAL A 120 -29.69 4.66 4.69
CA VAL A 120 -30.29 3.42 5.24
C VAL A 120 -30.30 3.46 6.77
N HIS A 121 -31.13 4.37 7.30
CA HIS A 121 -31.29 4.58 8.73
C HIS A 121 -31.98 3.39 9.44
N GLU A 122 -31.51 3.11 10.66
CA GLU A 122 -31.97 2.13 11.66
C GLU A 122 -31.48 0.67 11.54
N LYS A 123 -31.82 -0.10 10.50
CA LYS A 123 -31.40 -1.53 10.43
C LYS A 123 -29.88 -1.69 10.29
N ALA A 124 -29.24 -0.75 9.60
CA ALA A 124 -27.79 -0.77 9.41
C ALA A 124 -27.06 -0.53 10.75
N THR A 125 -27.54 0.41 11.56
CA THR A 125 -26.98 0.81 12.87
C THR A 125 -26.81 -0.37 13.84
N PHE A 126 -27.81 -1.26 13.96
CA PHE A 126 -27.73 -2.42 14.85
C PHE A 126 -26.69 -3.45 14.38
N SER A 127 -26.68 -3.74 13.08
CA SER A 127 -25.69 -4.66 12.49
C SER A 127 -24.26 -4.14 12.60
N PHE A 128 -24.07 -2.81 12.57
CA PHE A 128 -22.77 -2.17 12.68
C PHE A 128 -22.25 -2.16 14.12
N VAL A 129 -23.06 -1.77 15.11
CA VAL A 129 -22.64 -1.81 16.53
C VAL A 129 -22.38 -3.25 16.97
N GLN A 130 -23.15 -4.23 16.50
CA GLN A 130 -22.90 -5.64 16.79
C GLN A 130 -21.54 -6.12 16.28
N LYS A 131 -21.15 -5.74 15.05
CA LYS A 131 -19.84 -6.09 14.46
C LYS A 131 -18.66 -5.38 15.14
N THR A 132 -18.90 -4.24 15.78
CA THR A 132 -17.84 -3.44 16.41
C THR A 132 -17.74 -3.66 17.92
N PHE A 133 -18.77 -4.23 18.56
CA PHE A 133 -18.79 -4.49 19.99
C PHE A 133 -17.64 -5.39 20.45
N GLU A 134 -17.35 -6.47 19.72
CA GLU A 134 -16.22 -7.36 20.03
C GLU A 134 -14.89 -6.59 19.99
N ASN A 135 -14.70 -5.73 18.98
CA ASN A 135 -13.50 -4.89 18.88
C ASN A 135 -13.41 -3.88 20.04
N LEU A 136 -14.53 -3.29 20.47
CA LEU A 136 -14.56 -2.38 21.63
C LEU A 136 -14.22 -3.09 22.94
N GLN A 137 -14.68 -4.34 23.13
CA GLN A 137 -14.32 -5.15 24.30
C GLN A 137 -12.82 -5.54 24.30
N GLN A 138 -12.27 -5.86 23.13
CA GLN A 138 -10.83 -6.10 22.99
C GLN A 138 -10.02 -4.84 23.37
N ILE A 139 -10.45 -3.65 22.92
CA ILE A 139 -9.80 -2.39 23.31
C ILE A 139 -9.91 -2.14 24.82
N LEU A 140 -11.08 -2.39 25.44
CA LEU A 140 -11.23 -2.25 26.89
C LEU A 140 -10.22 -3.13 27.65
N THR A 141 -10.04 -4.37 27.17
CA THR A 141 -9.05 -5.30 27.74
C THR A 141 -7.63 -4.80 27.56
N ILE A 142 -7.29 -4.25 26.38
CA ILE A 142 -6.00 -3.62 26.09
C ILE A 142 -5.74 -2.45 27.05
N VAL A 143 -6.72 -1.57 27.27
CA VAL A 143 -6.60 -0.44 28.19
C VAL A 143 -6.37 -0.92 29.61
N ASN A 144 -7.12 -1.91 30.09
CA ASN A 144 -6.95 -2.45 31.44
C ASN A 144 -5.57 -3.13 31.61
N ARG A 145 -5.11 -3.90 30.62
CA ARG A 145 -3.76 -4.49 30.62
C ARG A 145 -2.68 -3.41 30.65
N SER A 146 -2.83 -2.34 29.87
CA SER A 146 -1.87 -1.23 29.84
C SER A 146 -1.69 -0.58 31.22
N GLN A 147 -2.77 -0.39 31.98
CA GLN A 147 -2.72 0.16 33.34
C GLN A 147 -1.84 -0.69 34.28
N HIS A 148 -2.02 -2.01 34.24
CA HIS A 148 -1.25 -2.94 35.07
C HIS A 148 0.23 -2.96 34.67
N VAL A 149 0.53 -3.04 33.37
CA VAL A 149 1.91 -3.15 32.87
C VAL A 149 2.70 -1.86 33.14
N ILE A 150 2.08 -0.68 32.95
CA ILE A 150 2.71 0.60 33.25
C ILE A 150 3.02 0.71 34.74
N ASN A 151 2.07 0.35 35.62
CA ASN A 151 2.28 0.38 37.06
C ASN A 151 3.41 -0.57 37.50
N LEU A 152 3.42 -1.80 36.98
CA LEU A 152 4.50 -2.76 37.25
C LEU A 152 5.86 -2.24 36.81
N LEU A 153 5.96 -1.63 35.63
CA LEU A 153 7.20 -1.02 35.14
C LEU A 153 7.67 0.12 36.04
N LEU A 154 6.77 1.01 36.46
CA LEU A 154 7.10 2.09 37.39
C LEU A 154 7.62 1.55 38.73
N LEU A 155 6.99 0.50 39.29
CA LEU A 155 7.45 -0.16 40.51
C LEU A 155 8.83 -0.80 40.34
N GLN A 156 9.09 -1.46 39.21
CA GLN A 156 10.39 -2.04 38.90
C GLN A 156 11.47 -0.95 38.78
N LEU A 157 11.23 0.10 37.98
CA LEU A 157 12.15 1.22 37.84
C LEU A 157 12.42 1.92 39.17
N ASN A 158 11.38 2.14 39.98
CA ASN A 158 11.54 2.72 41.31
C ASN A 158 12.43 1.86 42.21
N SER A 159 12.27 0.53 42.14
CA SER A 159 13.10 -0.40 42.91
C SER A 159 14.57 -0.43 42.46
N LEU A 160 14.84 -0.21 41.18
CA LEU A 160 16.18 -0.24 40.58
C LEU A 160 16.92 1.08 40.82
N VAL A 161 16.27 2.18 40.46
CA VAL A 161 16.83 3.53 40.55
C VAL A 161 16.88 3.99 42.02
N GLY A 162 15.83 3.71 42.81
CA GLY A 162 15.77 4.06 44.22
C GLY A 162 16.81 3.36 45.10
N LYS A 163 17.36 2.21 44.66
CA LYS A 163 18.43 1.48 45.36
C LYS A 163 19.84 1.82 44.84
N GLY A 164 19.97 2.71 43.85
CA GLY A 164 21.27 3.12 43.30
C GLY A 164 22.03 2.02 42.56
N PHE A 165 21.34 1.00 42.05
CA PHE A 165 21.97 -0.02 41.22
C PHE A 165 22.37 0.57 39.86
N TYR A 166 23.60 0.28 39.42
CA TYR A 166 24.13 0.65 38.10
C TYR A 166 24.17 2.14 37.77
N THR A 167 24.21 3.03 38.77
CA THR A 167 24.41 4.47 38.51
C THR A 167 25.88 4.81 38.27
N PRO A 168 26.24 5.18 37.03
CA PRO A 168 27.15 6.30 36.85
C PRO A 168 26.56 7.30 35.85
N ASN A 169 26.42 8.56 36.27
CA ASN A 169 26.26 9.76 35.44
C ASN A 169 24.82 10.16 35.01
N ASN A 170 24.72 11.44 34.60
CA ASN A 170 23.53 12.21 34.21
C ASN A 170 22.81 11.71 32.92
N THR A 171 22.92 10.43 32.57
CA THR A 171 22.31 9.82 31.38
C THR A 171 21.30 8.76 31.79
N SER A 172 20.26 8.56 30.99
CA SER A 172 19.25 7.54 31.29
C SER A 172 19.85 6.13 31.14
N ASN A 173 19.73 5.31 32.19
CA ASN A 173 20.30 3.96 32.23
C ASN A 173 19.33 2.89 31.70
N PHE A 174 18.03 3.19 31.59
CA PHE A 174 17.00 2.25 31.14
C PHE A 174 16.18 2.78 29.96
N THR A 175 16.87 3.38 28.99
CA THR A 175 16.26 3.98 27.80
C THR A 175 15.26 3.08 27.07
N GLU A 176 15.55 1.78 26.88
CA GLU A 176 14.66 0.87 26.15
C GLU A 176 13.31 0.65 26.86
N SER A 177 13.31 0.63 28.20
CA SER A 177 12.08 0.47 28.99
C SER A 177 11.20 1.71 28.90
N ILE A 178 11.81 2.89 28.85
CA ILE A 178 11.09 4.16 28.68
C ILE A 178 10.61 4.31 27.24
N ASP A 179 11.37 3.83 26.25
CA ASP A 179 10.97 3.85 24.83
C ASP A 179 9.71 2.99 24.58
N HIS A 180 9.68 1.75 25.09
CA HIS A 180 8.50 0.89 24.98
C HIS A 180 7.28 1.44 25.73
N LEU A 181 7.51 2.11 26.87
CA LEU A 181 6.47 2.85 27.59
C LEU A 181 5.95 4.01 26.72
N ALA A 182 6.83 4.75 26.06
CA ALA A 182 6.46 5.86 25.20
C ALA A 182 5.60 5.39 24.01
N ASP A 183 5.96 4.27 23.38
CA ASP A 183 5.14 3.64 22.34
C ASP A 183 3.74 3.25 22.83
N LEU A 184 3.65 2.67 24.04
CA LEU A 184 2.36 2.34 24.65
C LEU A 184 1.53 3.60 24.96
N LEU A 185 2.17 4.68 25.42
CA LEU A 185 1.50 5.96 25.66
C LEU A 185 0.99 6.59 24.36
N VAL A 186 1.76 6.51 23.27
CA VAL A 186 1.32 6.93 21.94
C VAL A 186 0.14 6.08 21.48
N CYS A 187 0.17 4.76 21.68
CA CYS A 187 -0.95 3.87 21.39
C CYS A 187 -2.24 4.31 22.12
N LEU A 188 -2.18 4.58 23.42
CA LEU A 188 -3.34 5.07 24.18
C LEU A 188 -3.86 6.42 23.66
N LEU A 189 -2.94 7.33 23.31
CA LEU A 189 -3.27 8.61 22.68
C LEU A 189 -3.94 8.40 21.30
N THR A 190 -3.51 7.41 20.51
CA THR A 190 -4.14 7.10 19.23
C THR A 190 -5.55 6.56 19.40
N LEU A 191 -5.79 5.69 20.38
CA LEU A 191 -7.10 5.14 20.71
C LEU A 191 -8.07 6.23 21.15
N ASP A 192 -7.61 7.20 21.96
CA ASP A 192 -8.40 8.36 22.35
C ASP A 192 -8.91 9.14 21.14
N ASN A 193 -8.03 9.41 20.17
CA ASN A 193 -8.39 10.18 18.98
C ASN A 193 -9.30 9.40 18.01
N LEU A 194 -9.10 8.10 17.87
CA LEU A 194 -9.92 7.25 17.00
C LEU A 194 -11.33 7.03 17.56
N LEU A 195 -11.46 6.73 18.84
CA LEU A 195 -12.74 6.42 19.49
C LEU A 195 -13.57 7.67 19.83
N ASN A 196 -12.94 8.84 19.87
CA ASN A 196 -13.63 10.13 20.03
C ASN A 196 -14.36 10.60 18.75
N ALA A 197 -14.79 9.67 17.88
CA ALA A 197 -15.59 10.00 16.70
C ALA A 197 -17.08 10.17 17.08
N PRO A 198 -17.75 11.25 16.62
CA PRO A 198 -19.15 11.53 16.99
C PRO A 198 -20.10 10.40 16.56
N LEU A 199 -19.85 9.80 15.38
CA LEU A 199 -20.67 8.72 14.85
C LEU A 199 -20.66 7.48 15.76
N ILE A 200 -19.48 7.05 16.23
CA ILE A 200 -19.35 5.90 17.15
C ILE A 200 -20.12 6.18 18.44
N LYS A 201 -19.97 7.38 19.00
CA LYS A 201 -20.66 7.78 20.23
C LYS A 201 -22.17 7.74 20.07
N GLN A 202 -22.70 8.33 19.00
CA GLN A 202 -24.13 8.37 18.70
C GLN A 202 -24.72 6.98 18.51
N GLN A 203 -24.04 6.12 17.73
CA GLN A 203 -24.52 4.77 17.46
C GLN A 203 -24.46 3.89 18.72
N CYS A 204 -23.39 3.99 19.52
CA CYS A 204 -23.31 3.28 20.80
C CYS A 204 -24.35 3.77 21.81
N SER A 205 -24.59 5.08 21.92
CA SER A 205 -25.62 5.60 22.82
C SER A 205 -27.02 5.17 22.39
N HIS A 206 -27.31 5.16 21.09
CA HIS A 206 -28.58 4.67 20.58
C HIS A 206 -28.75 3.17 20.88
N TYR A 207 -27.70 2.37 20.69
CA TYR A 207 -27.75 0.94 21.01
C TYR A 207 -28.01 0.70 22.51
N LEU A 208 -27.33 1.46 23.38
CA LEU A 208 -27.56 1.41 24.83
C LEU A 208 -29.02 1.75 25.18
N MET A 209 -29.59 2.81 24.60
CA MET A 209 -30.99 3.17 24.82
C MET A 209 -31.95 2.05 24.43
N VAL A 210 -31.66 1.33 23.34
CA VAL A 210 -32.47 0.20 22.89
C VAL A 210 -32.36 -0.98 23.85
N VAL A 211 -31.16 -1.28 24.35
CA VAL A 211 -30.95 -2.32 25.38
C VAL A 211 -31.69 -1.97 26.66
N GLN A 212 -31.66 -0.71 27.09
CA GLN A 212 -32.41 -0.22 28.26
C GLN A 212 -33.92 -0.34 28.05
N ASN A 213 -34.43 -0.03 26.86
CA ASN A 213 -35.84 -0.24 26.52
C ASN A 213 -36.23 -1.73 26.53
N LEU A 214 -35.36 -2.63 26.06
CA LEU A 214 -35.59 -4.08 26.10
C LEU A 214 -35.58 -4.65 27.53
N LEU A 215 -34.82 -4.04 28.44
CA LEU A 215 -34.80 -4.38 29.87
C LEU A 215 -36.13 -4.06 30.57
N HIS A 216 -36.90 -3.08 30.07
CA HIS A 216 -38.21 -2.77 30.62
C HIS A 216 -39.27 -3.83 30.29
N ASP A 217 -39.17 -4.51 29.13
CA ASP A 217 -40.13 -5.53 28.66
C ASP A 217 -39.45 -6.83 28.15
N PRO A 218 -38.66 -7.56 28.97
CA PRO A 218 -37.85 -8.70 28.51
C PRO A 218 -38.69 -9.89 28.02
N HIS A 219 -39.89 -10.08 28.60
CA HIS A 219 -40.79 -11.19 28.26
C HIS A 219 -41.38 -11.11 26.84
N LYS A 220 -41.46 -9.92 26.24
CA LYS A 220 -41.98 -9.75 24.86
C LYS A 220 -41.00 -10.24 23.79
N PHE A 221 -39.71 -10.38 24.12
CA PHE A 221 -38.63 -10.64 23.16
C PHE A 221 -37.85 -11.94 23.43
N SER A 222 -38.31 -12.80 24.36
CA SER A 222 -37.68 -14.09 24.70
C SER A 222 -36.23 -14.04 25.18
N PHE A 223 -35.80 -12.93 25.80
CA PHE A 223 -34.45 -12.79 26.38
C PHE A 223 -34.46 -12.98 27.91
N SER A 224 -33.37 -13.54 28.46
CA SER A 224 -33.13 -13.59 29.91
C SER A 224 -32.69 -12.24 30.45
N ALA A 225 -33.37 -11.71 31.47
CA ALA A 225 -33.09 -10.41 32.08
C ALA A 225 -31.62 -10.26 32.53
N ASP A 226 -31.03 -11.30 33.12
CA ASP A 226 -29.64 -11.29 33.61
C ASP A 226 -28.60 -11.02 32.51
N ARG A 227 -28.81 -11.59 31.32
CA ARG A 227 -27.90 -11.37 30.17
C ARG A 227 -28.00 -9.94 29.64
N LEU A 228 -29.20 -9.36 29.65
CA LEU A 228 -29.42 -7.98 29.22
C LEU A 228 -28.80 -6.99 30.23
N GLN A 229 -28.90 -7.27 31.53
CA GLN A 229 -28.23 -6.45 32.56
C GLN A 229 -26.71 -6.49 32.43
N PHE A 230 -26.14 -7.67 32.16
CA PHE A 230 -24.71 -7.80 31.90
C PHE A 230 -24.26 -7.02 30.66
N LEU A 231 -25.05 -7.07 29.57
CA LEU A 231 -24.80 -6.30 28.35
C LEU A 231 -24.85 -4.79 28.63
N GLU A 232 -25.87 -4.32 29.36
CA GLU A 232 -26.00 -2.91 29.73
C GLU A 232 -24.78 -2.44 30.53
N LYS A 233 -24.37 -3.20 31.55
CA LYS A 233 -23.21 -2.86 32.37
C LYS A 233 -21.93 -2.73 31.53
N ASN A 234 -21.69 -3.66 30.61
CA ASN A 234 -20.51 -3.62 29.73
C ASN A 234 -20.58 -2.44 28.75
N LEU A 235 -21.75 -2.13 28.21
CA LEU A 235 -21.93 -0.96 27.33
C LEU A 235 -21.69 0.35 28.07
N LEU A 236 -22.19 0.46 29.30
CA LEU A 236 -21.94 1.61 30.18
C LEU A 236 -20.45 1.74 30.51
N GLU A 237 -19.76 0.63 30.76
CA GLU A 237 -18.31 0.63 30.99
C GLU A 237 -17.56 1.12 29.75
N ILE A 238 -17.86 0.58 28.56
CA ILE A 238 -17.28 1.01 27.28
C ILE A 238 -17.53 2.51 27.04
N GLN A 239 -18.76 2.98 27.26
CA GLN A 239 -19.12 4.38 27.05
C GLN A 239 -18.36 5.31 28.01
N ASN A 240 -18.22 4.90 29.28
CA ASN A 240 -17.57 5.72 30.30
C ASN A 240 -16.05 5.73 30.21
N THR A 241 -15.44 4.61 29.83
CA THR A 241 -13.98 4.43 29.80
C THR A 241 -13.39 4.80 28.44
N LEU A 242 -13.97 4.33 27.35
CA LEU A 242 -13.41 4.46 25.99
C LEU A 242 -13.96 5.68 25.25
N LEU A 243 -15.28 5.87 25.23
CA LEU A 243 -15.93 6.86 24.35
C LEU A 243 -15.89 8.31 24.86
N LYS A 244 -15.35 8.57 26.05
CA LYS A 244 -15.16 9.94 26.57
C LYS A 244 -13.92 10.64 26.03
N GLY A 245 -13.01 9.94 25.34
CA GLY A 245 -11.75 10.50 24.86
C GLY A 245 -10.78 10.88 26.00
N ASN A 246 -10.82 10.10 27.09
CA ASN A 246 -10.01 10.31 28.28
C ASN A 246 -9.22 9.03 28.66
N ILE A 247 -9.02 8.09 27.75
CA ILE A 247 -8.30 6.83 27.97
C ILE A 247 -6.91 7.13 28.53
N PHE A 248 -6.14 8.01 27.86
CA PHE A 248 -4.81 8.42 28.29
C PHE A 248 -4.82 8.99 29.71
N LYS A 249 -5.77 9.89 30.01
CA LYS A 249 -5.90 10.53 31.31
C LYS A 249 -6.29 9.53 32.42
N ASN A 250 -7.21 8.62 32.13
CA ASN A 250 -7.69 7.61 33.07
C ASN A 250 -6.56 6.63 33.44
N VAL A 251 -5.78 6.19 32.45
CA VAL A 251 -4.63 5.30 32.67
C VAL A 251 -3.58 5.97 33.55
N ILE A 252 -3.32 7.26 33.32
CA ILE A 252 -2.36 8.01 34.14
C ILE A 252 -2.86 8.19 35.57
N GLN A 253 -4.13 8.58 35.76
CA GLN A 253 -4.72 8.72 37.10
C GLN A 253 -4.64 7.41 37.89
N PHE A 254 -4.85 6.27 37.23
CA PHE A 254 -4.66 4.97 37.85
C PHE A 254 -3.21 4.78 38.32
N CYS A 255 -2.22 5.13 37.49
CA CYS A 255 -0.80 5.03 37.83
C CYS A 255 -0.35 5.99 38.94
N CYS A 256 -0.98 7.16 39.07
CA CYS A 256 -0.71 8.10 40.17
C CYS A 256 -1.12 7.53 41.54
N SER A 257 -2.09 6.60 41.59
CA SER A 257 -2.56 6.02 42.85
C SER A 257 -1.54 5.07 43.51
N SER A 258 -0.65 4.49 42.70
CA SER A 258 0.52 3.74 43.16
C SER A 258 1.62 4.73 43.57
N ASN A 259 2.04 4.72 44.84
CA ASN A 259 3.07 5.62 45.41
C ASN A 259 4.47 5.46 44.73
N VAL A 260 4.66 5.98 43.51
CA VAL A 260 5.92 5.87 42.73
C VAL A 260 6.70 7.20 42.66
N ASN A 261 6.45 8.12 43.61
CA ASN A 261 7.10 9.44 43.62
C ASN A 261 8.53 9.37 44.17
N SER A 262 9.46 8.79 43.40
CA SER A 262 10.89 8.89 43.69
C SER A 262 11.59 9.88 42.76
N PRO A 263 12.46 10.75 43.30
CA PRO A 263 13.17 11.76 42.50
C PRO A 263 14.12 11.14 41.48
N GLY A 264 14.63 9.93 41.75
CA GLY A 264 15.50 9.20 40.83
C GLY A 264 14.79 8.78 39.55
N VAL A 265 13.55 8.29 39.64
CA VAL A 265 12.77 7.92 38.44
C VAL A 265 12.44 9.19 37.63
N SER A 266 12.05 10.29 38.28
CA SER A 266 11.83 11.56 37.56
C SER A 266 13.09 12.05 36.83
N ALA A 267 14.28 11.87 37.41
CA ALA A 267 15.54 12.21 36.77
C ALA A 267 15.84 11.34 35.53
N GLU A 268 15.54 10.04 35.59
CA GLU A 268 15.66 9.11 34.45
C GLU A 268 14.75 9.53 33.28
N PHE A 269 13.48 9.83 33.55
CA PHE A 269 12.54 10.34 32.53
C PHE A 269 13.03 11.67 31.94
N SER A 270 13.52 12.58 32.78
CA SER A 270 14.05 13.88 32.33
C SER A 270 15.27 13.72 31.43
N ALA A 271 16.20 12.82 31.78
CA ALA A 271 17.39 12.53 30.98
C ALA A 271 17.02 11.94 29.62
N TYR A 272 16.04 11.04 29.57
CA TYR A 272 15.55 10.46 28.31
C TYR A 272 14.80 11.48 27.45
N ILE A 273 13.98 12.35 28.04
CA ILE A 273 13.31 13.45 27.32
C ILE A 273 14.33 14.42 26.70
N ILE A 274 15.41 14.74 27.42
CA ILE A 274 16.50 15.56 26.86
C ILE A 274 17.17 14.85 25.68
N GLN A 275 17.38 13.53 25.78
CA GLN A 275 17.91 12.75 24.66
C GLN A 275 16.98 12.81 23.43
N LEU A 276 15.68 12.60 23.61
CA LEU A 276 14.70 12.70 22.51
C LEU A 276 14.69 14.10 21.89
N LEU A 277 14.78 15.16 22.69
CA LEU A 277 14.89 16.53 22.18
C LEU A 277 16.14 16.72 21.31
N THR A 278 17.28 16.16 21.70
CA THR A 278 18.52 16.24 20.89
C THR A 278 18.44 15.43 19.61
N GLU A 279 17.75 14.29 19.61
CA GLU A 279 17.56 13.48 18.41
C GLU A 279 16.60 14.15 17.41
N LEU A 280 15.60 14.89 17.92
CA LEU A 280 14.63 15.64 17.11
C LEU A 280 15.18 16.97 16.56
N ASP A 281 16.39 17.40 16.95
CA ASP A 281 17.06 18.53 16.32
C ASP A 281 17.41 18.22 14.83
N ASP A 282 17.56 16.94 14.46
CA ASP A 282 17.66 16.49 13.06
C ASP A 282 16.29 16.09 12.49
N GLU A 283 15.72 16.96 11.64
CA GLU A 283 14.45 16.71 10.93
C GLU A 283 14.50 15.50 10.00
N ASN A 284 15.70 15.03 9.61
CA ASN A 284 15.84 13.91 8.68
C ASN A 284 15.88 12.55 9.38
N THR A 285 15.46 12.46 10.65
CA THR A 285 15.39 11.20 11.38
C THR A 285 14.30 10.28 10.83
N THR A 286 14.63 9.00 10.66
CA THR A 286 13.73 7.99 10.08
C THR A 286 12.45 7.81 10.90
N PHE A 287 12.48 8.06 12.20
CA PHE A 287 11.33 7.93 13.11
C PHE A 287 10.84 9.25 13.69
N PHE A 288 11.24 10.40 13.13
CA PHE A 288 10.88 11.76 13.57
C PHE A 288 9.45 11.89 14.14
N THR A 289 8.41 11.60 13.35
CA THR A 289 7.00 11.72 13.77
C THR A 289 6.64 10.84 14.97
N GLN A 290 7.15 9.60 15.03
CA GLN A 290 6.93 8.70 16.17
C GLN A 290 7.64 9.26 17.43
N LEU A 291 8.92 9.62 17.31
CA LEU A 291 9.71 10.20 18.40
C LEU A 291 9.09 11.51 18.92
N TRP A 292 8.51 12.30 18.02
CA TRP A 292 7.84 13.56 18.37
C TRP A 292 6.52 13.33 19.14
N LEU A 293 5.73 12.33 18.74
CA LEU A 293 4.54 11.92 19.49
C LEU A 293 4.91 11.35 20.87
N GLN A 294 5.92 10.47 20.92
CA GLN A 294 6.48 9.92 22.15
C GLN A 294 6.93 11.03 23.10
N LEU A 295 7.66 12.04 22.61
CA LEU A 295 8.13 13.18 23.40
C LEU A 295 6.96 13.92 24.07
N ASN A 296 5.91 14.26 23.31
CA ASN A 296 4.75 14.96 23.86
C ASN A 296 4.00 14.10 24.88
N ALA A 297 3.82 12.81 24.60
CA ALA A 297 3.16 11.88 25.51
C ALA A 297 3.95 11.68 26.81
N LEU A 298 5.28 11.56 26.74
CA LEU A 298 6.16 11.42 27.90
C LEU A 298 6.20 12.67 28.77
N VAL A 299 6.21 13.88 28.18
CA VAL A 299 6.16 15.13 28.97
C VAL A 299 4.82 15.25 29.70
N ALA A 300 3.71 14.91 29.05
CA ALA A 300 2.40 14.86 29.70
C ALA A 300 2.34 13.81 30.83
N PHE A 301 2.95 12.65 30.61
CA PHE A 301 3.05 11.58 31.59
C PHE A 301 3.90 11.99 32.80
N GLN A 302 5.08 12.57 32.57
CA GLN A 302 5.97 13.06 33.63
C GLN A 302 5.30 14.15 34.47
N TRP A 303 4.64 15.11 33.82
CA TRP A 303 3.91 16.17 34.52
C TRP A 303 2.83 15.61 35.45
N ASN A 304 2.02 14.68 34.96
CA ASN A 304 0.92 14.13 35.75
C ASN A 304 1.39 13.21 36.89
N LEU A 305 2.51 12.51 36.73
CA LEU A 305 3.07 11.66 37.79
C LEU A 305 3.83 12.47 38.86
N PHE A 306 4.70 13.40 38.46
CA PHE A 306 5.64 14.06 39.37
C PHE A 306 5.27 15.52 39.70
N GLY A 307 4.31 16.11 38.99
CA GLY A 307 3.81 17.47 39.21
C GLY A 307 4.73 18.60 38.70
N GLU A 308 5.97 18.29 38.32
CA GLU A 308 6.94 19.28 37.82
C GLU A 308 7.66 18.77 36.56
N VAL A 309 7.84 19.69 35.60
CA VAL A 309 8.72 19.52 34.44
C VAL A 309 9.61 20.76 34.34
N ASP A 310 10.90 20.58 34.03
CA ASP A 310 11.83 21.70 33.85
C ASP A 310 11.29 22.69 32.81
N LYS A 311 11.22 23.98 33.19
CA LYS A 311 10.78 25.07 32.32
C LYS A 311 11.57 25.14 31.01
N LYS A 312 12.85 24.73 31.00
CA LYS A 312 13.67 24.69 29.77
C LYS A 312 13.18 23.62 28.80
N ILE A 313 12.86 22.43 29.30
CA ILE A 313 12.30 21.32 28.52
C ILE A 313 10.95 21.74 27.92
N GLY A 314 10.07 22.32 28.75
CA GLY A 314 8.76 22.80 28.29
C GLY A 314 8.84 23.87 27.19
N ARG A 315 9.77 24.83 27.29
CA ARG A 315 9.96 25.86 26.24
C ARG A 315 10.44 25.26 24.92
N LYS A 316 11.46 24.40 24.96
CA LYS A 316 11.97 23.71 23.76
C LYS A 316 10.88 22.87 23.09
N LEU A 317 10.07 22.16 23.88
CA LEU A 317 8.94 21.38 23.37
C LEU A 317 7.94 22.26 22.62
N ILE A 318 7.55 23.40 23.21
CA ILE A 318 6.59 24.33 22.59
C ILE A 318 7.14 24.93 21.29
N GLU A 319 8.44 25.25 21.24
CA GLU A 319 9.10 25.74 20.03
C GLU A 319 9.10 24.68 18.91
N LEU A 320 9.44 23.43 19.23
CA LEU A 320 9.36 22.31 18.29
C LEU A 320 7.93 22.07 17.80
N ASN A 321 6.94 22.10 18.71
CA ASN A 321 5.54 21.91 18.37
C ASN A 321 5.02 23.01 17.43
N LYS A 322 5.44 24.27 17.61
CA LYS A 322 5.10 25.39 16.70
C LYS A 322 5.70 25.20 15.30
N LYS A 323 6.89 24.62 15.23
CA LYS A 323 7.60 24.38 13.95
C LYS A 323 6.89 23.31 13.11
N ILE A 324 6.47 22.21 13.73
CA ILE A 324 5.85 21.06 13.06
C ILE A 324 4.34 21.28 12.83
N GLY A 325 3.66 21.87 13.82
CA GLY A 325 2.26 22.29 13.75
C GLY A 325 1.23 21.17 13.92
N SER A 326 1.34 20.06 13.18
CA SER A 326 0.41 18.92 13.26
C SER A 326 0.96 17.67 12.58
N CYS A 327 0.43 16.50 12.93
CA CYS A 327 0.70 15.24 12.22
C CYS A 327 -0.54 14.36 12.12
N THR A 328 -0.49 13.37 11.23
CA THR A 328 -1.50 12.31 11.14
C THR A 328 -1.16 11.20 12.12
N ILE A 329 -2.06 10.89 13.06
CA ILE A 329 -1.86 9.78 13.99
C ILE A 329 -2.21 8.45 13.32
N ALA A 330 -3.43 8.36 12.81
CA ALA A 330 -4.01 7.13 12.31
C ALA A 330 -5.06 7.48 11.25
N GLY A 331 -4.89 6.92 10.04
CA GLY A 331 -5.77 7.20 8.91
C GLY A 331 -5.84 8.69 8.58
N ASN A 332 -7.05 9.24 8.66
CA ASN A 332 -7.37 10.63 8.36
C ASN A 332 -7.42 11.57 9.57
N LYS A 333 -7.10 11.08 10.78
CA LYS A 333 -7.15 11.89 12.00
C LYS A 333 -5.85 12.67 12.19
N LEU A 334 -5.97 13.99 12.11
CA LEU A 334 -4.92 14.91 12.54
C LEU A 334 -4.87 15.02 14.05
N TRP A 335 -3.67 15.32 14.54
CA TRP A 335 -3.42 15.58 15.93
C TRP A 335 -2.68 16.88 16.14
N TYR A 336 -3.12 17.57 17.18
CA TYR A 336 -2.68 18.90 17.54
C TYR A 336 -1.99 18.86 18.91
N PRO A 337 -0.66 19.10 18.93
CA PRO A 337 0.10 19.04 20.17
C PRO A 337 -0.37 20.08 21.18
N GLU A 338 -0.80 21.26 20.73
CA GLU A 338 -1.26 22.31 21.62
C GLU A 338 -2.57 21.97 22.33
N GLU A 339 -3.51 21.32 21.64
CA GLU A 339 -4.79 20.92 22.23
C GLU A 339 -4.55 19.79 23.23
N PHE A 340 -3.72 18.81 22.87
CA PHE A 340 -3.33 17.73 23.76
C PHE A 340 -2.63 18.24 25.03
N LEU A 341 -1.61 19.09 24.88
CA LEU A 341 -0.87 19.63 26.02
C LEU A 341 -1.75 20.50 26.92
N LEU A 342 -2.69 21.28 26.39
CA LEU A 342 -3.61 22.06 27.22
C LEU A 342 -4.60 21.18 27.99
N ASN A 343 -5.06 20.09 27.38
CA ASN A 343 -5.97 19.14 28.03
C ASN A 343 -5.28 18.36 29.16
N GLN A 344 -4.00 18.01 29.00
CA GLN A 344 -3.23 17.26 30.01
C GLN A 344 -2.52 18.18 31.02
N ILE A 345 -2.04 19.35 30.59
CA ILE A 345 -1.25 20.30 31.37
C ILE A 345 -1.86 21.71 31.26
N PRO A 346 -2.89 22.03 32.07
CA PRO A 346 -3.57 23.34 32.00
C PRO A 346 -2.65 24.54 32.28
N SER A 347 -1.53 24.33 33.00
CA SER A 347 -0.55 25.37 33.32
C SER A 347 0.20 25.91 32.08
N PHE A 348 0.22 25.15 30.98
CA PHE A 348 0.85 25.58 29.72
C PHE A 348 0.03 26.59 28.92
N SER A 349 -1.21 26.87 29.34
CA SER A 349 -2.07 27.94 28.77
C SER A 349 -1.39 29.32 28.70
N ARG A 350 -0.43 29.60 29.58
CA ARG A 350 0.35 30.86 29.56
C ARG A 350 1.35 30.96 28.41
N TYR A 351 1.75 29.83 27.83
CA TYR A 351 2.80 29.74 26.81
C TYR A 351 2.26 29.36 25.42
N ILE A 352 1.04 28.83 25.36
CA ILE A 352 0.40 28.32 24.15
C ILE A 352 -0.78 29.25 23.79
N ASN A 353 -0.73 29.81 22.57
CA ASN A 353 -1.85 30.56 21.99
C ASN A 353 -2.46 29.74 20.84
N THR A 354 -3.60 29.10 21.08
CA THR A 354 -4.29 28.19 20.14
C THR A 354 -4.74 28.89 18.86
N GLN A 355 -5.20 30.14 18.95
CA GLN A 355 -5.60 30.93 17.77
C GLN A 355 -4.38 31.36 16.94
N GLY A 356 -3.26 31.67 17.61
CA GLY A 356 -2.01 31.99 16.94
C GLY A 356 -1.40 30.78 16.21
N THR A 357 -1.46 29.59 16.82
CA THR A 357 -0.92 28.35 16.22
C THR A 357 -1.75 27.91 15.02
N SER A 358 -3.09 27.99 15.09
CA SER A 358 -3.95 27.65 13.95
C SER A 358 -3.72 28.57 12.75
N MET A 359 -3.59 29.88 12.97
CA MET A 359 -3.26 30.85 11.92
C MET A 359 -1.87 30.63 11.32
N SER A 360 -0.88 30.29 12.16
CA SER A 360 0.47 29.94 11.69
C SER A 360 0.48 28.65 10.86
N ARG A 361 -0.38 27.67 11.17
CA ARG A 361 -0.52 26.46 10.33
C ARG A 361 -1.11 26.77 8.96
N LEU A 362 -2.13 27.63 8.91
CA LEU A 362 -2.74 28.03 7.64
C LEU A 362 -1.75 28.81 6.76
N SER A 363 -0.90 29.66 7.34
CA SER A 363 0.17 30.33 6.59
C SER A 363 1.28 29.38 6.13
N GLN A 364 1.60 28.34 6.92
CA GLN A 364 2.48 27.26 6.47
C GLN A 364 1.87 26.46 5.31
N LEU A 365 0.56 26.20 5.33
CA LEU A 365 -0.14 25.51 4.25
C LEU A 365 -0.08 26.31 2.95
N THR A 366 -0.33 27.62 2.99
CA THR A 366 -0.30 28.47 1.79
C THR A 366 1.10 28.55 1.20
N THR A 367 2.12 28.74 2.02
CA THR A 367 3.53 28.78 1.59
C THR A 367 4.00 27.44 1.01
N LYS A 368 3.69 26.31 1.66
CA LYS A 368 3.99 24.97 1.12
C LYS A 368 3.25 24.70 -0.19
N SER A 369 1.97 25.06 -0.28
CA SER A 369 1.18 24.87 -1.51
C SER A 369 1.73 25.67 -2.69
N GLN A 370 2.21 26.89 -2.45
CA GLN A 370 2.85 27.73 -3.48
C GLN A 370 4.20 27.16 -3.95
N ASN A 371 5.01 26.62 -3.03
CA ASN A 371 6.33 26.07 -3.33
C ASN A 371 6.30 24.59 -3.78
N LEU A 372 5.15 23.92 -3.65
CA LEU A 372 4.99 22.48 -3.87
C LEU A 372 5.52 22.02 -5.24
N GLN A 373 5.30 22.79 -6.31
CA GLN A 373 5.78 22.41 -7.64
C GLN A 373 7.32 22.37 -7.74
N LYS A 374 8.01 23.30 -7.07
CA LYS A 374 9.47 23.32 -7.01
C LYS A 374 9.98 22.17 -6.15
N GLU A 375 9.34 21.92 -5.00
CA GLU A 375 9.67 20.80 -4.13
C GLU A 375 9.49 19.46 -4.83
N ILE A 376 8.44 19.29 -5.65
CA ILE A 376 8.22 18.08 -6.45
C ILE A 376 9.35 17.86 -7.46
N ALA A 377 9.83 18.91 -8.14
CA ALA A 377 10.94 18.77 -9.08
C ALA A 377 12.23 18.31 -8.37
N VAL A 378 12.52 18.88 -7.20
CA VAL A 378 13.67 18.48 -6.38
C VAL A 378 13.50 17.05 -5.87
N LEU A 379 12.36 16.71 -5.29
CA LEU A 379 12.10 15.36 -4.76
C LEU A 379 12.14 14.32 -5.88
N SER A 380 11.45 14.55 -7.00
CA SER A 380 11.45 13.61 -8.13
C SER A 380 12.85 13.36 -8.71
N SER A 381 13.72 14.38 -8.76
CA SER A 381 15.12 14.18 -9.18
C SER A 381 15.94 13.37 -8.16
N GLN A 382 15.80 13.66 -6.86
CA GLN A 382 16.45 12.90 -5.78
C GLN A 382 15.99 11.43 -5.77
N VAL A 383 14.69 11.20 -5.96
CA VAL A 383 14.10 9.87 -6.05
C VAL A 383 14.64 9.13 -7.27
N SER A 384 14.68 9.77 -8.43
CA SER A 384 15.19 9.14 -9.66
C SER A 384 16.66 8.71 -9.49
N LEU A 385 17.50 9.56 -8.90
CA LEU A 385 18.89 9.23 -8.59
C LEU A 385 18.99 8.06 -7.60
N CYS A 386 18.19 8.08 -6.53
CA CYS A 386 18.16 7.02 -5.53
C CYS A 386 17.77 5.67 -6.16
N LEU A 387 16.73 5.65 -7.00
CA LEU A 387 16.26 4.45 -7.70
C LEU A 387 17.34 3.88 -8.64
N MET A 388 18.05 4.73 -9.38
CA MET A 388 19.16 4.31 -10.25
C MET A 388 20.29 3.67 -9.42
N ASN A 389 20.63 4.27 -8.27
CA ASN A 389 21.67 3.74 -7.42
C ASN A 389 21.26 2.41 -6.75
N ILE A 390 20.00 2.24 -6.33
CA ILE A 390 19.47 0.95 -5.86
C ILE A 390 19.58 -0.10 -6.97
N GLU A 391 19.19 0.25 -8.20
CA GLU A 391 19.29 -0.67 -9.35
C GLU A 391 20.74 -1.04 -9.66
N LYS A 392 21.68 -0.10 -9.51
CA LYS A 392 23.12 -0.38 -9.65
C LYS A 392 23.60 -1.38 -8.60
N VAL A 393 23.31 -1.15 -7.32
CA VAL A 393 23.75 -2.02 -6.21
C VAL A 393 23.12 -3.43 -6.34
N THR A 394 21.86 -3.51 -6.75
CA THR A 394 21.17 -4.81 -6.91
C THR A 394 21.63 -5.63 -8.12
N LYS A 395 22.28 -4.99 -9.11
CA LYS A 395 22.87 -5.66 -10.28
C LYS A 395 24.35 -6.00 -10.12
N GLN A 396 25.01 -5.57 -9.04
CA GLN A 396 26.41 -5.88 -8.80
C GLN A 396 26.62 -7.38 -8.55
N ASN A 397 27.80 -7.89 -8.96
CA ASN A 397 28.17 -9.28 -8.73
C ASN A 397 28.39 -9.53 -7.24
N MET A 398 27.45 -10.26 -6.64
CA MET A 398 27.34 -10.43 -5.18
C MET A 398 28.44 -11.30 -4.55
N THR A 399 29.33 -11.91 -5.33
CA THR A 399 30.38 -12.80 -4.84
C THR A 399 31.64 -12.06 -4.35
N ASN A 400 31.87 -10.83 -4.80
CA ASN A 400 33.08 -10.04 -4.51
C ASN A 400 32.75 -8.73 -3.78
N ILE A 401 31.83 -8.76 -2.82
CA ILE A 401 31.41 -7.57 -2.08
C ILE A 401 32.45 -7.22 -1.02
N GLU A 402 32.99 -6.01 -1.06
CA GLU A 402 33.87 -5.48 -0.01
C GLU A 402 33.06 -4.83 1.13
N VAL A 403 33.71 -4.62 2.29
CA VAL A 403 33.10 -3.91 3.42
C VAL A 403 32.65 -2.49 3.04
N LYS A 404 33.37 -1.84 2.12
CA LYS A 404 33.02 -0.50 1.61
C LYS A 404 31.67 -0.53 0.88
N ASP A 405 31.46 -1.51 0.02
CA ASP A 405 30.21 -1.69 -0.72
C ASP A 405 29.02 -1.90 0.23
N ILE A 406 29.22 -2.68 1.31
CA ILE A 406 28.21 -2.88 2.35
C ILE A 406 27.88 -1.56 3.04
N GLN A 407 28.88 -0.75 3.38
CA GLN A 407 28.67 0.55 4.03
C GLN A 407 27.94 1.54 3.11
N GLU A 408 28.29 1.57 1.83
CA GLU A 408 27.60 2.39 0.82
C GLU A 408 26.15 1.94 0.63
N ALA A 409 25.90 0.64 0.48
CA ALA A 409 24.56 0.08 0.41
C ALA A 409 23.73 0.42 1.67
N THR A 410 24.35 0.36 2.86
CA THR A 410 23.69 0.70 4.12
C THR A 410 23.25 2.17 4.15
N LYS A 411 24.12 3.10 3.72
CA LYS A 411 23.79 4.53 3.65
C LYS A 411 22.68 4.80 2.65
N LEU A 412 22.80 4.22 1.47
CA LEU A 412 21.83 4.36 0.38
C LEU A 412 20.43 3.87 0.76
N LEU A 413 20.32 2.73 1.44
CA LEU A 413 19.02 2.20 1.89
C LEU A 413 18.40 3.09 2.98
N ILE A 414 19.20 3.65 3.89
CA ILE A 414 18.71 4.62 4.90
C ILE A 414 18.24 5.92 4.22
N GLU A 415 18.99 6.44 3.25
CA GLU A 415 18.60 7.61 2.46
C GLU A 415 17.30 7.36 1.67
N ALA A 416 17.15 6.18 1.08
CA ALA A 416 15.92 5.77 0.40
C ALA A 416 14.71 5.79 1.36
N MET A 417 14.86 5.25 2.56
CA MET A 417 13.81 5.29 3.59
C MET A 417 13.44 6.71 3.99
N LYS A 418 14.44 7.59 4.21
CA LYS A 418 14.21 9.00 4.55
C LYS A 418 13.44 9.73 3.44
N LEU A 419 13.80 9.49 2.18
CA LEU A 419 13.12 10.09 1.01
C LEU A 419 11.68 9.60 0.88
N VAL A 420 11.44 8.29 0.96
CA VAL A 420 10.10 7.69 0.90
C VAL A 420 9.20 8.25 2.00
N LYS A 421 9.72 8.30 3.23
CA LYS A 421 9.02 8.89 4.37
C LYS A 421 8.65 10.35 4.12
N LYS A 422 9.62 11.17 3.70
CA LYS A 422 9.40 12.60 3.42
C LYS A 422 8.30 12.82 2.39
N VAL A 423 8.28 12.01 1.32
CA VAL A 423 7.21 12.05 0.31
C VAL A 423 5.85 11.65 0.91
N SER A 424 5.80 10.53 1.65
CA SER A 424 4.58 10.02 2.29
C SER A 424 3.98 11.02 3.29
N GLU A 425 4.81 11.60 4.16
CA GLU A 425 4.39 12.60 5.16
C GLU A 425 3.95 13.91 4.52
N LEU A 426 4.63 14.38 3.45
CA LEU A 426 4.21 15.57 2.73
C LEU A 426 2.82 15.42 2.11
N ILE A 427 2.55 14.26 1.48
CA ILE A 427 1.24 13.95 0.89
C ILE A 427 0.17 13.94 1.99
N LYS A 428 0.40 13.19 3.08
CA LYS A 428 -0.51 13.07 4.21
C LYS A 428 -0.81 14.42 4.85
N TRP A 429 0.23 15.20 5.15
CA TRP A 429 0.09 16.49 5.83
C TRP A 429 -0.73 17.49 5.00
N ILE A 430 -0.46 17.63 3.70
CA ILE A 430 -1.19 18.58 2.84
C ILE A 430 -2.66 18.15 2.71
N LEU A 431 -2.93 16.89 2.38
CA LEU A 431 -4.31 16.41 2.20
C LEU A 431 -5.13 16.56 3.48
N MET A 432 -4.57 16.14 4.61
CA MET A 432 -5.31 16.08 5.87
C MET A 432 -5.57 17.47 6.48
N ILE A 433 -4.67 18.43 6.30
CA ILE A 433 -4.92 19.80 6.78
C ILE A 433 -6.02 20.47 5.95
N HIS A 434 -6.07 20.21 4.65
CA HIS A 434 -7.15 20.71 3.81
C HIS A 434 -8.51 20.13 4.22
N THR A 435 -8.58 18.85 4.59
CA THR A 435 -9.83 18.25 5.10
C THR A 435 -10.24 18.81 6.44
N ASP A 436 -9.31 18.90 7.40
CA ASP A 436 -9.66 19.31 8.76
C ASP A 436 -9.96 20.81 8.85
N GLY A 437 -9.19 21.62 8.11
CA GLY A 437 -9.43 23.06 8.00
C GLY A 437 -10.64 23.44 7.12
N ASN A 438 -11.31 22.46 6.48
CA ASN A 438 -12.35 22.67 5.47
C ASN A 438 -11.94 23.68 4.38
N VAL A 439 -10.66 23.69 4.00
CA VAL A 439 -10.11 24.60 2.99
C VAL A 439 -10.09 23.87 1.64
N PRO A 440 -10.73 24.39 0.58
CA PRO A 440 -10.76 23.73 -0.70
C PRO A 440 -9.36 23.54 -1.29
N ILE A 441 -9.10 22.37 -1.86
CA ILE A 441 -7.83 22.06 -2.52
C ILE A 441 -7.89 22.60 -3.95
N ALA A 442 -6.94 23.47 -4.31
CA ALA A 442 -6.81 23.93 -5.69
C ALA A 442 -6.46 22.77 -6.63
N LYS A 443 -7.02 22.75 -7.85
CA LYS A 443 -6.76 21.71 -8.86
C LYS A 443 -5.26 21.55 -9.14
N SER A 444 -4.50 22.65 -9.18
CA SER A 444 -3.04 22.62 -9.37
C SER A 444 -2.30 21.86 -8.26
N THR A 445 -2.68 22.07 -7.00
CA THR A 445 -2.14 21.38 -5.83
C THR A 445 -2.49 19.89 -5.84
N LEU A 446 -3.75 19.55 -6.14
CA LEU A 446 -4.20 18.16 -6.22
C LEU A 446 -3.44 17.36 -7.28
N LEU A 447 -3.21 17.97 -8.44
CA LEU A 447 -2.43 17.35 -9.51
C LEU A 447 -0.94 17.21 -9.19
N ALA A 448 -0.41 18.11 -8.35
CA ALA A 448 0.93 18.01 -7.81
C ALA A 448 1.04 16.84 -6.81
N LEU A 449 0.04 16.65 -5.94
CA LEU A 449 -0.05 15.52 -5.02
C LEU A 449 -0.16 14.18 -5.76
N CYS A 450 -0.93 14.11 -6.85
CA CYS A 450 -1.00 12.89 -7.67
C CYS A 450 0.37 12.47 -8.21
N ARG A 451 1.21 13.44 -8.63
CA ARG A 451 2.60 13.15 -9.05
C ARG A 451 3.46 12.62 -7.90
N LEU A 452 3.27 13.11 -6.68
CA LEU A 452 3.97 12.58 -5.51
C LEU A 452 3.52 11.16 -5.16
N ILE A 453 2.23 10.85 -5.33
CA ILE A 453 1.70 9.48 -5.17
C ILE A 453 2.31 8.54 -6.21
N GLU A 454 2.40 8.96 -7.48
CA GLU A 454 3.12 8.19 -8.53
C GLU A 454 4.57 7.91 -8.11
N VAL A 455 5.29 8.93 -7.63
CA VAL A 455 6.68 8.80 -7.16
C VAL A 455 6.80 7.82 -5.99
N LEU A 456 5.87 7.87 -5.03
CA LEU A 456 5.82 6.95 -3.89
C LEU A 456 5.59 5.51 -4.35
N LYS A 457 4.68 5.29 -5.29
CA LYS A 457 4.37 3.96 -5.82
C LYS A 457 5.46 3.40 -6.72
N CYS A 458 6.19 4.27 -7.43
CA CYS A 458 7.42 3.90 -8.13
C CYS A 458 8.47 3.30 -7.18
N PHE A 459 8.63 3.85 -5.97
CA PHE A 459 9.53 3.24 -4.96
C PHE A 459 9.08 1.83 -4.55
N GLN A 460 7.79 1.66 -4.27
CA GLN A 460 7.22 0.35 -3.92
C GLN A 460 7.47 -0.69 -5.02
N LEU A 461 7.22 -0.31 -6.27
CA LEU A 461 7.44 -1.18 -7.42
C LEU A 461 8.90 -1.54 -7.62
N MET A 462 9.81 -0.58 -7.46
CA MET A 462 11.24 -0.82 -7.60
C MET A 462 11.78 -1.76 -6.53
N PHE A 463 11.32 -1.60 -5.29
CA PHE A 463 11.66 -2.48 -4.18
C PHE A 463 11.14 -3.91 -4.43
N ASN A 464 9.87 -4.04 -4.86
CA ASN A 464 9.26 -5.33 -5.19
C ASN A 464 9.95 -6.01 -6.38
N ARG A 465 10.33 -5.25 -7.42
CA ARG A 465 11.03 -5.77 -8.61
C ARG A 465 12.40 -6.35 -8.25
N ASN A 466 13.10 -5.73 -7.30
CA ASN A 466 14.46 -6.10 -6.89
C ASN A 466 14.51 -6.82 -5.52
N LEU A 467 13.39 -7.39 -5.08
CA LEU A 467 13.21 -7.92 -3.73
C LEU A 467 14.26 -8.98 -3.35
N LEU A 468 14.59 -9.92 -4.24
CA LEU A 468 15.56 -10.98 -3.99
C LEU A 468 17.00 -10.45 -3.79
N PRO A 469 17.59 -9.69 -4.74
CA PRO A 469 18.88 -9.03 -4.51
C PRO A 469 18.92 -8.16 -3.25
N LEU A 470 17.84 -7.42 -2.98
CA LEU A 470 17.74 -6.56 -1.80
C LEU A 470 17.78 -7.36 -0.50
N PHE A 471 17.06 -8.49 -0.41
CA PHE A 471 17.13 -9.36 0.76
C PHE A 471 18.54 -9.90 0.99
N HIS A 472 19.24 -10.29 -0.08
CA HIS A 472 20.63 -10.73 0.05
C HIS A 472 21.54 -9.62 0.59
N ILE A 473 21.41 -8.40 0.08
CA ILE A 473 22.16 -7.23 0.58
C ILE A 473 21.84 -6.96 2.05
N ILE A 474 20.55 -6.99 2.43
CA ILE A 474 20.12 -6.79 3.82
C ILE A 474 20.73 -7.85 4.74
N MET A 475 20.78 -9.11 4.31
CA MET A 475 21.43 -10.18 5.07
C MET A 475 22.93 -9.92 5.28
N LEU A 476 23.65 -9.47 4.25
CA LEU A 476 25.07 -9.10 4.37
C LEU A 476 25.28 -7.90 5.29
N ILE A 477 24.41 -6.89 5.22
CA ILE A 477 24.42 -5.74 6.13
C ILE A 477 24.21 -6.21 7.57
N SER A 478 23.20 -7.05 7.82
CA SER A 478 22.93 -7.59 9.15
C SER A 478 24.11 -8.39 9.70
N GLN A 479 24.73 -9.25 8.87
CA GLN A 479 25.95 -9.99 9.26
C GLN A 479 27.10 -9.02 9.60
N HIS A 480 27.35 -8.01 8.77
CA HIS A 480 28.40 -7.03 9.02
C HIS A 480 28.18 -6.26 10.34
N LEU A 481 26.95 -5.80 10.59
CA LEU A 481 26.61 -5.09 11.82
C LEU A 481 26.75 -5.99 13.05
N THR A 482 26.31 -7.26 12.98
CA THR A 482 26.51 -8.22 14.09
C THR A 482 27.99 -8.46 14.39
N TYR A 483 28.81 -8.62 13.36
CA TYR A 483 30.26 -8.79 13.50
C TYR A 483 30.89 -7.55 14.15
N LYS A 484 30.52 -6.34 13.69
CA LYS A 484 31.02 -5.08 14.23
C LYS A 484 30.68 -4.95 15.72
N THR A 485 29.43 -5.22 16.10
CA THR A 485 28.98 -5.22 17.50
C THR A 485 29.78 -6.21 18.36
N LEU A 486 29.90 -7.47 17.92
CA LEU A 486 30.65 -8.49 18.64
C LEU A 486 32.13 -8.13 18.80
N SER A 487 32.74 -7.57 17.76
CA SER A 487 34.15 -7.16 17.80
C SER A 487 34.42 -6.05 18.82
N MET A 488 33.51 -5.07 18.94
CA MET A 488 33.58 -4.01 19.96
C MET A 488 33.37 -4.55 21.37
N ILE A 489 32.37 -5.41 21.57
CA ILE A 489 32.12 -6.03 22.88
C ILE A 489 33.37 -6.81 23.32
N LEU A 490 33.98 -7.58 22.41
CA LEU A 490 35.20 -8.32 22.72
C LEU A 490 36.40 -7.41 23.03
N SER A 491 36.56 -6.27 22.35
CA SER A 491 37.64 -5.33 22.67
C SER A 491 37.43 -4.68 24.04
N VAL A 492 36.21 -4.26 24.36
CA VAL A 492 35.87 -3.69 25.68
C VAL A 492 36.11 -4.70 26.79
N ARG A 493 35.69 -5.96 26.60
CA ARG A 493 35.94 -7.04 27.57
C ARG A 493 37.43 -7.29 27.79
N LYS A 494 38.24 -7.32 26.73
CA LYS A 494 39.70 -7.50 26.85
C LYS A 494 40.34 -6.39 27.67
N ASN A 495 39.94 -5.14 27.43
CA ASN A 495 40.45 -3.99 28.18
C ASN A 495 40.09 -4.08 29.67
N LEU A 496 38.84 -4.43 29.98
CA LEU A 496 38.37 -4.57 31.37
C LEU A 496 39.02 -5.73 32.14
N VAL A 497 39.41 -6.81 31.45
CA VAL A 497 40.11 -7.97 32.07
C VAL A 497 41.59 -7.70 32.30
N GLN A 498 42.21 -6.82 31.50
CA GLN A 498 43.61 -6.44 31.65
C GLN A 498 43.85 -5.44 32.80
N ASP A 499 42.80 -4.75 33.25
CA ASP A 499 42.88 -3.85 34.40
C ASP A 499 43.10 -4.63 35.71
N LYS A 500 44.26 -4.43 36.33
CA LYS A 500 44.69 -5.14 37.55
C LYS A 500 43.86 -4.84 38.81
N SER A 501 42.94 -3.87 38.77
CA SER A 501 42.16 -3.42 39.93
C SER A 501 40.82 -4.13 40.03
N TYR A 502 40.83 -5.35 40.58
CA TYR A 502 39.62 -6.17 40.80
C TYR A 502 38.56 -5.45 41.65
N LYS A 503 37.53 -4.89 41.00
CA LYS A 503 36.36 -4.31 41.67
C LYS A 503 35.12 -5.15 41.39
N GLN A 504 34.26 -5.36 42.39
CA GLN A 504 32.99 -6.09 42.25
C GLN A 504 32.12 -5.57 41.10
N ARG A 505 32.12 -4.25 40.87
CA ARG A 505 31.46 -3.59 39.73
C ARG A 505 31.96 -4.08 38.36
N GLN A 506 33.24 -4.42 38.21
CA GLN A 506 33.77 -4.93 36.94
C GLN A 506 33.23 -6.34 36.63
N LEU A 507 32.99 -7.17 37.65
CA LEU A 507 32.34 -8.48 37.45
C LEU A 507 30.90 -8.31 36.99
N ASP A 508 30.19 -7.33 37.55
CA ASP A 508 28.83 -7.00 37.11
C ASP A 508 28.82 -6.51 35.65
N VAL A 509 29.72 -5.61 35.27
CA VAL A 509 29.90 -5.15 33.87
C VAL A 509 30.21 -6.33 32.94
N LEU A 510 31.14 -7.19 33.31
CA LEU A 510 31.53 -8.36 32.50
C LEU A 510 30.37 -9.36 32.35
N SER A 511 29.54 -9.53 33.38
CA SER A 511 28.35 -10.37 33.32
C SER A 511 27.30 -9.79 32.37
N ALA A 512 27.07 -8.48 32.41
CA ALA A 512 26.17 -7.78 31.49
C ALA A 512 26.65 -7.85 30.03
N LEU A 513 27.94 -7.63 29.79
CA LEU A 513 28.54 -7.79 28.46
C LEU A 513 28.49 -9.24 27.97
N SER A 514 28.54 -10.22 28.86
CA SER A 514 28.41 -11.64 28.49
C SER A 514 27.00 -11.99 27.99
N VAL A 515 25.96 -11.45 28.62
CA VAL A 515 24.56 -11.61 28.17
C VAL A 515 24.36 -10.91 26.83
N CYS A 516 24.92 -9.71 26.66
CA CYS A 516 24.89 -8.98 25.40
C CYS A 516 25.56 -9.79 24.26
N GLU A 517 26.76 -10.34 24.50
CA GLU A 517 27.49 -11.17 23.54
C GLU A 517 26.72 -12.44 23.17
N GLN A 518 26.16 -13.15 24.16
CA GLN A 518 25.36 -14.36 23.93
C GLN A 518 24.09 -14.07 23.10
N SER A 519 23.47 -12.92 23.34
CA SER A 519 22.30 -12.47 22.60
C SER A 519 22.64 -12.22 21.13
N MET A 520 23.77 -11.53 20.87
CA MET A 520 24.25 -11.19 19.52
C MET A 520 24.84 -12.36 18.71
N LYS A 521 25.17 -13.50 19.36
CA LYS A 521 25.67 -14.71 18.69
C LYS A 521 24.58 -15.53 18.00
N GLY A 522 23.32 -15.32 18.35
CA GLY A 522 22.18 -16.04 17.78
C GLY A 522 21.52 -15.29 16.61
N PRO A 523 20.32 -15.73 16.18
CA PRO A 523 19.54 -15.00 15.18
C PRO A 523 19.16 -13.60 15.69
N ASN A 524 19.01 -12.63 14.79
CA ASN A 524 18.68 -11.25 15.17
C ASN A 524 17.18 -11.07 15.45
N THR A 525 16.63 -11.85 16.38
CA THR A 525 15.24 -11.71 16.84
C THR A 525 15.04 -10.42 17.64
N ARG A 526 13.80 -9.92 17.70
CA ARG A 526 13.50 -8.68 18.44
C ARG A 526 13.81 -8.85 19.93
N GLU A 527 13.55 -10.04 20.47
CA GLU A 527 13.79 -10.40 21.87
C GLU A 527 15.30 -10.38 22.19
N ARG A 528 16.14 -10.95 21.33
CA ARG A 528 17.61 -10.93 21.51
C ARG A 528 18.18 -9.52 21.43
N LEU A 529 17.70 -8.70 20.50
CA LEU A 529 18.15 -7.31 20.38
C LEU A 529 17.74 -6.49 21.61
N LEU A 530 16.50 -6.65 22.09
CA LEU A 530 16.02 -6.02 23.32
C LEU A 530 16.88 -6.41 24.53
N ILE A 531 17.15 -7.72 24.72
CA ILE A 531 17.99 -8.21 25.82
C ILE A 531 19.42 -7.70 25.68
N ALA A 532 19.97 -7.65 24.47
CA ALA A 532 21.30 -7.10 24.22
C ALA A 532 21.40 -5.63 24.63
N LYS A 533 20.39 -4.81 24.32
CA LYS A 533 20.34 -3.39 24.71
C LYS A 533 20.10 -3.21 26.22
N LEU A 534 19.21 -3.97 26.84
CA LEU A 534 18.99 -3.94 28.30
C LEU A 534 20.25 -4.38 29.07
N ALA A 535 20.95 -5.41 28.59
CA ALA A 535 22.21 -5.84 29.16
C ALA A 535 23.30 -4.79 28.96
N LEU A 536 23.35 -4.14 27.80
CA LEU A 536 24.27 -3.03 27.54
C LEU A 536 23.98 -1.84 28.47
N SER A 537 22.70 -1.54 28.74
CA SER A 537 22.31 -0.44 29.63
C SER A 537 22.64 -0.73 31.09
N ALA A 538 22.47 -1.98 31.52
CA ALA A 538 22.91 -2.47 32.83
C ALA A 538 24.44 -2.58 32.98
N SER A 539 25.22 -2.47 31.90
CA SER A 539 26.68 -2.62 31.96
C SER A 539 27.41 -1.42 32.58
N GLY A 540 26.80 -0.22 32.62
CA GLY A 540 27.43 0.97 33.18
C GLY A 540 28.69 1.44 32.44
N LEU A 541 28.77 1.17 31.13
CA LEU A 541 29.86 1.62 30.26
C LEU A 541 29.97 3.15 30.19
N SER A 542 31.12 3.65 29.70
CA SER A 542 31.26 5.07 29.39
C SER A 542 30.28 5.46 28.29
N LYS A 543 29.77 6.70 28.36
CA LYS A 543 28.76 7.20 27.41
C LYS A 543 29.14 6.97 25.95
N ASP A 544 30.37 7.29 25.56
CA ASP A 544 30.82 7.17 24.17
C ASP A 544 30.78 5.73 23.67
N THR A 545 31.30 4.77 24.46
CA THR A 545 31.32 3.35 24.07
C THR A 545 29.92 2.74 24.09
N TYR A 546 29.08 3.15 25.03
CA TYR A 546 27.67 2.76 25.10
C TYR A 546 26.90 3.25 23.87
N ASP A 547 27.00 4.54 23.56
CA ASP A 547 26.28 5.18 22.45
C ASP A 547 26.70 4.59 21.09
N GLU A 548 28.00 4.29 20.90
CA GLU A 548 28.50 3.64 19.68
C GLU A 548 27.93 2.22 19.49
N ILE A 549 27.97 1.37 20.52
CA ILE A 549 27.44 0.00 20.44
C ILE A 549 25.92 0.04 20.27
N LYS A 550 25.23 0.88 21.05
CA LYS A 550 23.77 1.06 20.95
C LYS A 550 23.37 1.50 19.55
N TYR A 551 24.07 2.47 18.96
CA TYR A 551 23.82 2.94 17.60
C TYR A 551 23.90 1.82 16.56
N ILE A 552 24.89 0.93 16.67
CA ILE A 552 25.03 -0.21 15.73
C ILE A 552 23.89 -1.22 15.92
N ILE A 553 23.50 -1.52 17.16
CA ILE A 553 22.36 -2.41 17.46
C ILE A 553 21.04 -1.82 16.93
N SER A 554 20.80 -0.51 17.12
CA SER A 554 19.62 0.17 16.59
C SER A 554 19.59 0.16 15.06
N ARG A 555 20.75 0.26 14.38
CA ARG A 555 20.82 0.08 12.92
C ARG A 555 20.47 -1.34 12.51
N LEU A 556 20.96 -2.34 13.23
CA LEU A 556 20.63 -3.74 12.95
C LEU A 556 19.12 -3.99 13.08
N GLU A 557 18.48 -3.43 14.09
CA GLU A 557 17.03 -3.49 14.28
C GLU A 557 16.25 -2.81 13.13
N LEU A 558 16.73 -1.66 12.64
CA LEU A 558 16.16 -0.99 11.48
C LEU A 558 16.23 -1.87 10.21
N PHE A 559 17.35 -2.56 9.97
CA PHE A 559 17.48 -3.44 8.80
C PHE A 559 16.64 -4.71 8.90
N ASN A 560 16.43 -5.23 10.12
CA ASN A 560 15.53 -6.36 10.34
C ASN A 560 14.05 -6.01 10.10
N SER A 561 13.67 -4.74 10.25
CA SER A 561 12.32 -4.24 10.04
C SER A 561 12.13 -3.47 8.72
N LEU A 562 13.18 -3.36 7.90
CA LEU A 562 13.20 -2.48 6.71
C LEU A 562 12.08 -2.81 5.72
N SER A 563 11.85 -4.08 5.41
CA SER A 563 10.80 -4.50 4.46
C SER A 563 9.40 -4.12 4.95
N VAL A 564 9.13 -4.31 6.24
CA VAL A 564 7.84 -3.97 6.87
C VAL A 564 7.66 -2.45 6.92
N LEU A 565 8.69 -1.72 7.36
CA LEU A 565 8.67 -0.26 7.42
C LEU A 565 8.48 0.35 6.03
N PHE A 566 9.16 -0.17 5.01
CA PHE A 566 9.02 0.31 3.65
C PHE A 566 7.61 0.12 3.09
N LYS A 567 7.00 -1.06 3.34
CA LYS A 567 5.59 -1.30 3.01
C LYS A 567 4.67 -0.29 3.73
N LYS A 568 4.84 -0.08 5.04
CA LYS A 568 4.04 0.88 5.84
C LYS A 568 4.21 2.34 5.37
N MET A 569 5.39 2.74 4.91
CA MET A 569 5.62 4.11 4.42
C MET A 569 5.02 4.35 3.02
N CYS A 570 4.99 3.33 2.17
CA CYS A 570 4.39 3.37 0.83
C CYS A 570 2.86 3.16 0.83
N ASP A 571 2.28 2.80 1.97
CA ASP A 571 0.84 2.61 2.13
C ASP A 571 0.07 3.94 1.93
N CYS A 572 -0.82 3.93 0.94
CA CYS A 572 -1.72 4.99 0.53
C CYS A 572 -3.16 4.78 1.03
N SER A 573 -3.37 3.93 2.03
CA SER A 573 -4.70 3.62 2.58
C SER A 573 -5.51 4.85 3.03
N PHE A 574 -4.82 5.93 3.44
CA PHE A 574 -5.41 7.21 3.83
C PHE A 574 -6.15 7.94 2.68
N LEU A 575 -5.95 7.55 1.42
CA LEU A 575 -6.60 8.18 0.26
C LEU A 575 -8.09 7.81 0.09
N SER A 576 -8.61 6.83 0.84
CA SER A 576 -9.98 6.34 0.68
C SER A 576 -11.04 7.46 0.69
N HIS A 577 -10.93 8.38 1.65
CA HIS A 577 -11.84 9.51 1.83
C HIS A 577 -11.74 10.57 0.71
N HIS A 578 -10.66 10.55 -0.06
CA HIS A 578 -10.38 11.49 -1.15
C HIS A 578 -10.61 10.91 -2.54
N SER A 579 -10.93 9.61 -2.63
CA SER A 579 -11.02 8.87 -3.89
C SER A 579 -11.98 9.51 -4.89
N GLU A 580 -13.15 9.99 -4.43
CA GLU A 580 -14.17 10.63 -5.28
C GLU A 580 -13.67 11.91 -5.97
N THR A 581 -12.76 12.65 -5.35
CA THR A 581 -12.24 13.91 -5.93
C THR A 581 -10.90 13.72 -6.64
N LEU A 582 -10.04 12.83 -6.14
CA LEU A 582 -8.71 12.59 -6.66
C LEU A 582 -8.75 11.82 -7.98
N ILE A 583 -9.58 10.76 -8.06
CA ILE A 583 -9.64 9.89 -9.24
C ILE A 583 -10.08 10.65 -10.50
N PRO A 584 -11.20 11.41 -10.51
CA PRO A 584 -11.63 12.12 -11.72
C PRO A 584 -10.69 13.24 -12.14
N THR A 585 -10.11 13.96 -11.17
CA THR A 585 -9.19 15.07 -11.45
C THR A 585 -7.85 14.60 -12.01
N TYR A 586 -7.36 13.45 -11.54
CA TYR A 586 -6.18 12.80 -12.09
C TYR A 586 -6.39 12.34 -13.53
N PHE A 587 -7.43 11.53 -13.77
CA PHE A 587 -7.67 10.95 -15.09
C PHE A 587 -8.02 12.01 -16.15
N SER A 588 -8.80 13.04 -15.79
CA SER A 588 -9.07 14.16 -16.70
C SER A 588 -7.79 14.90 -17.12
N LYS A 589 -6.80 15.06 -16.23
CA LYS A 589 -5.50 15.62 -16.60
C LYS A 589 -4.69 14.65 -17.44
N LEU A 590 -4.62 13.38 -17.05
CA LEU A 590 -3.81 12.37 -17.73
C LEU A 590 -4.23 12.28 -19.22
N LEU A 591 -5.53 12.25 -19.49
CA LEU A 591 -6.07 12.28 -20.84
C LEU A 591 -5.81 13.62 -21.56
N GLY A 592 -5.90 14.75 -20.84
CA GLY A 592 -5.73 16.08 -21.42
C GLY A 592 -4.29 16.56 -21.66
N THR A 593 -3.27 15.92 -21.07
CA THR A 593 -1.87 16.42 -21.12
C THR A 593 -0.93 15.65 -22.04
N ASN A 594 -1.41 14.76 -22.92
CA ASN A 594 -0.57 13.87 -23.75
C ASN A 594 0.53 13.15 -22.95
N ALA A 595 0.33 12.99 -21.64
CA ALA A 595 1.26 12.30 -20.76
C ALA A 595 1.21 10.79 -21.03
N ASP A 596 2.26 10.05 -20.63
CA ASP A 596 2.26 8.61 -20.81
C ASP A 596 1.11 7.96 -20.05
N ILE A 597 0.07 7.53 -20.78
CA ILE A 597 -1.11 6.85 -20.22
C ILE A 597 -0.72 5.60 -19.45
N SER A 598 0.41 4.99 -19.83
CA SER A 598 1.01 3.87 -19.11
C SER A 598 1.22 4.12 -17.60
N ARG A 599 1.22 5.35 -17.09
CA ARG A 599 1.41 5.64 -15.65
C ARG A 599 0.21 5.33 -14.77
N PHE A 600 -0.97 5.09 -15.36
CA PHE A 600 -2.22 4.93 -14.61
C PHE A 600 -2.19 3.78 -13.58
N TYR A 601 -1.42 2.71 -13.82
CA TYR A 601 -1.29 1.59 -12.89
C TYR A 601 -0.68 2.01 -11.54
N LEU A 602 0.09 3.11 -11.48
CA LEU A 602 0.67 3.62 -10.23
C LEU A 602 -0.42 4.15 -9.29
N ILE A 603 -1.36 4.92 -9.84
CA ILE A 603 -2.50 5.41 -9.07
C ILE A 603 -3.44 4.27 -8.70
N LEU A 604 -3.66 3.30 -9.59
CA LEU A 604 -4.43 2.10 -9.25
C LEU A 604 -3.77 1.29 -8.13
N SER A 605 -2.44 1.16 -8.14
CA SER A 605 -1.70 0.55 -7.03
C SER A 605 -1.81 1.33 -5.71
N ALA A 606 -2.09 2.64 -5.74
CA ALA A 606 -2.43 3.41 -4.54
C ALA A 606 -3.88 3.23 -4.09
N VAL A 607 -4.77 2.92 -5.03
CA VAL A 607 -6.16 2.58 -4.74
C VAL A 607 -6.27 1.20 -4.11
N ASP A 608 -5.45 0.25 -4.55
CA ASP A 608 -5.42 -1.12 -4.04
C ASP A 608 -5.17 -1.21 -2.54
N ASP A 609 -4.28 -0.36 -2.03
CA ASP A 609 -3.92 -0.34 -0.61
C ASP A 609 -5.12 -0.19 0.33
N TRP A 610 -6.09 0.67 -0.01
CA TRP A 610 -7.29 0.80 0.80
C TRP A 610 -8.41 -0.11 0.35
N THR A 611 -8.55 -0.42 -0.93
CA THR A 611 -9.62 -1.33 -1.36
C THR A 611 -9.51 -2.67 -0.62
N ASN A 612 -8.31 -3.21 -0.42
CA ASN A 612 -8.05 -4.42 0.37
C ASN A 612 -8.68 -4.42 1.79
N LEU A 613 -9.00 -3.25 2.33
CA LEU A 613 -9.55 -3.07 3.67
C LEU A 613 -11.10 -3.00 3.69
N PHE A 614 -11.76 -2.88 2.53
CA PHE A 614 -13.22 -2.77 2.42
C PHE A 614 -13.88 -4.02 1.79
N SER A 615 -15.21 -4.14 1.96
CA SER A 615 -16.04 -5.20 1.40
C SER A 615 -16.15 -5.16 -0.14
N GLU A 616 -16.78 -6.17 -0.75
CA GLU A 616 -16.99 -6.25 -2.20
C GLU A 616 -17.83 -5.09 -2.76
N GLU A 617 -18.80 -4.56 -2.00
CA GLU A 617 -19.70 -3.50 -2.48
C GLU A 617 -18.96 -2.20 -2.86
N THR A 618 -17.97 -1.78 -2.07
CA THR A 618 -17.18 -0.57 -2.37
C THR A 618 -16.29 -0.72 -3.61
N THR A 619 -15.95 -1.96 -3.98
CA THR A 619 -15.10 -2.24 -5.15
C THR A 619 -15.87 -1.98 -6.44
N THR A 620 -17.15 -2.36 -6.48
CA THR A 620 -18.03 -2.12 -7.62
C THR A 620 -18.25 -0.63 -7.92
N VAL A 621 -18.37 0.21 -6.88
CA VAL A 621 -18.52 1.66 -7.02
C VAL A 621 -17.25 2.28 -7.61
N LEU A 622 -16.10 1.82 -7.13
CA LEU A 622 -14.80 2.29 -7.60
C LEU A 622 -14.52 1.85 -9.06
N GLU A 623 -14.86 0.61 -9.42
CA GLU A 623 -14.81 0.15 -10.80
C GLU A 623 -15.66 1.02 -11.72
N GLY A 624 -16.90 1.34 -11.30
CA GLY A 624 -17.78 2.24 -12.03
C GLY A 624 -17.16 3.63 -12.20
N SER A 625 -16.48 4.14 -11.18
CA SER A 625 -15.76 5.42 -11.24
C SER A 625 -14.58 5.39 -12.22
N ILE A 626 -13.76 4.34 -12.18
CA ILE A 626 -12.63 4.17 -13.11
C ILE A 626 -13.12 4.05 -14.55
N LYS A 627 -14.16 3.25 -14.81
CA LYS A 627 -14.74 3.11 -16.15
C LYS A 627 -15.23 4.45 -16.69
N ARG A 628 -16.05 5.17 -15.90
CA ARG A 628 -16.63 6.47 -16.29
C ARG A 628 -15.61 7.58 -16.51
N HIS A 629 -14.54 7.63 -15.71
CA HIS A 629 -13.60 8.76 -15.72
C HIS A 629 -12.28 8.49 -16.47
N PHE A 630 -11.94 7.23 -16.74
CA PHE A 630 -10.72 6.85 -17.44
C PHE A 630 -10.99 6.10 -18.74
N LEU A 631 -11.68 4.96 -18.68
CA LEU A 631 -11.80 4.04 -19.82
C LEU A 631 -12.76 4.58 -20.89
N ASP A 632 -13.97 4.98 -20.51
CA ASP A 632 -14.97 5.49 -21.46
C ASP A 632 -14.46 6.75 -22.19
N PRO A 633 -13.89 7.76 -21.50
CA PRO A 633 -13.37 8.95 -22.18
C PRO A 633 -12.15 8.66 -23.07
N LEU A 634 -11.30 7.68 -22.69
CA LEU A 634 -10.17 7.24 -23.50
C LEU A 634 -10.63 6.55 -24.79
N ILE A 635 -11.59 5.63 -24.68
CA ILE A 635 -12.11 4.89 -25.82
C ILE A 635 -12.87 5.84 -26.75
N GLN A 636 -13.64 6.77 -26.18
CA GLN A 636 -14.35 7.79 -26.94
C GLN A 636 -13.39 8.74 -27.68
N SER A 637 -12.27 9.14 -27.07
CA SER A 637 -11.26 9.98 -27.74
C SER A 637 -10.59 9.25 -28.91
N VAL A 638 -10.31 7.96 -28.77
CA VAL A 638 -9.79 7.12 -29.87
C VAL A 638 -10.83 6.95 -30.98
N GLU A 639 -12.07 6.62 -30.63
CA GLU A 639 -13.17 6.47 -31.60
C GLU A 639 -13.41 7.75 -32.41
N THR A 640 -13.50 8.89 -31.72
CA THR A 640 -13.69 10.20 -32.35
C THR A 640 -12.53 10.55 -33.28
N ASN A 641 -11.29 10.27 -32.88
CA ASN A 641 -10.12 10.46 -33.72
C ASN A 641 -10.17 9.60 -34.99
N LEU A 642 -10.47 8.31 -34.84
CA LEU A 642 -10.61 7.40 -35.97
C LEU A 642 -11.69 7.89 -36.95
N ARG A 643 -12.84 8.35 -36.44
CA ARG A 643 -13.92 8.92 -37.28
C ARG A 643 -13.49 10.19 -38.00
N LEU A 644 -12.87 11.13 -37.28
CA LEU A 644 -12.40 12.38 -37.89
C LEU A 644 -11.42 12.11 -39.02
N GLN A 645 -10.53 11.13 -38.85
CA GLN A 645 -9.55 10.76 -39.88
C GLN A 645 -10.15 10.09 -41.10
N THR A 646 -11.10 9.15 -40.94
CA THR A 646 -11.78 8.55 -42.09
C THR A 646 -12.60 9.57 -42.87
N HIS A 647 -13.13 10.58 -42.17
CA HIS A 647 -13.98 11.61 -42.75
C HIS A 647 -13.25 12.92 -43.11
N LEU A 648 -11.91 12.94 -43.18
CA LEU A 648 -11.15 14.14 -43.58
C LEU A 648 -11.56 14.70 -44.95
N HIS A 649 -12.07 13.85 -45.85
CA HIS A 649 -12.59 14.24 -47.16
C HIS A 649 -13.85 15.13 -47.09
N LEU A 650 -14.54 15.20 -45.94
CA LEU A 650 -15.78 15.97 -45.74
C LEU A 650 -15.56 17.43 -45.29
N ALA A 651 -14.34 17.98 -45.45
CA ALA A 651 -14.01 19.38 -45.12
C ALA A 651 -14.42 19.78 -43.68
N LEU A 652 -13.96 18.99 -42.70
CA LEU A 652 -14.16 19.24 -41.27
C LEU A 652 -13.58 20.61 -40.84
N PRO A 653 -14.12 21.25 -39.79
CA PRO A 653 -13.61 22.51 -39.28
C PRO A 653 -12.11 22.41 -38.94
N PRO A 654 -11.34 23.50 -39.08
CA PRO A 654 -9.90 23.50 -38.82
C PRO A 654 -9.66 23.05 -37.39
N SER A 655 -9.02 21.90 -37.27
CA SER A 655 -8.74 21.22 -36.01
C SER A 655 -7.23 21.25 -35.82
N ASP A 656 -6.77 21.71 -34.66
CA ASP A 656 -5.34 21.87 -34.41
C ASP A 656 -4.60 20.54 -34.61
N PRO A 657 -3.61 20.47 -35.53
CA PRO A 657 -2.90 19.23 -35.79
C PRO A 657 -2.13 18.73 -34.55
N PHE A 658 -1.78 19.60 -33.60
CA PHE A 658 -1.06 19.21 -32.38
C PHE A 658 -1.96 18.74 -31.23
N THR A 659 -3.28 18.98 -31.29
CA THR A 659 -4.23 18.54 -30.26
C THR A 659 -4.86 17.19 -30.62
N ASN A 660 -4.99 16.89 -31.91
CA ASN A 660 -5.70 15.70 -32.36
C ASN A 660 -4.84 14.43 -32.47
N TYR A 661 -3.52 14.51 -32.63
CA TYR A 661 -2.70 13.30 -32.70
C TYR A 661 -2.25 12.86 -31.30
N GLN A 662 -2.99 11.93 -30.69
CA GLN A 662 -2.44 11.08 -29.63
C GLN A 662 -1.83 9.82 -30.28
N PRO A 663 -0.50 9.75 -30.49
CA PRO A 663 0.17 8.52 -30.89
C PRO A 663 0.22 7.57 -29.69
N LEU A 664 -0.93 7.04 -29.30
CA LEU A 664 -1.07 6.15 -28.17
C LEU A 664 -0.87 4.72 -28.62
N ASN A 665 0.26 4.12 -28.26
CA ASN A 665 0.47 2.69 -28.49
C ASN A 665 -0.13 1.90 -27.30
N PHE A 666 -1.31 1.32 -27.49
CA PHE A 666 -1.98 0.55 -26.43
C PHE A 666 -1.17 -0.68 -25.99
N ARG A 667 -0.27 -1.22 -26.82
CA ARG A 667 0.64 -2.31 -26.38
C ARG A 667 1.63 -1.86 -25.30
N LYS A 668 1.90 -0.55 -25.18
CA LYS A 668 2.72 0.01 -24.08
C LYS A 668 1.90 0.23 -22.80
N VAL A 669 0.58 0.22 -22.89
CA VAL A 669 -0.31 0.35 -21.73
C VAL A 669 -0.43 -1.02 -21.09
N SER A 670 0.18 -1.20 -19.92
CA SER A 670 0.09 -2.45 -19.17
C SER A 670 -1.32 -2.62 -18.59
N PRO A 671 -1.84 -3.86 -18.50
CA PRO A 671 -3.00 -4.09 -17.66
C PRO A 671 -2.64 -3.69 -16.23
N ALA A 672 -3.64 -3.22 -15.48
CA ALA A 672 -3.51 -2.90 -14.08
C ALA A 672 -4.48 -3.77 -13.30
N LYS A 673 -4.02 -4.27 -12.17
CA LYS A 673 -4.87 -5.03 -11.25
C LYS A 673 -5.46 -4.07 -10.23
N SER A 674 -6.71 -4.29 -9.84
CA SER A 674 -7.26 -3.79 -8.59
C SER A 674 -8.07 -4.87 -7.88
N LYS A 675 -7.65 -5.23 -6.65
CA LYS A 675 -8.09 -6.43 -5.92
C LYS A 675 -8.07 -7.73 -6.70
N ASP A 676 -9.14 -8.05 -7.41
CA ASP A 676 -9.36 -9.28 -8.20
C ASP A 676 -9.70 -8.99 -9.66
N ILE A 677 -9.78 -7.71 -10.02
CA ILE A 677 -10.20 -7.25 -11.35
C ILE A 677 -8.99 -6.72 -12.10
N ILE A 678 -8.90 -7.12 -13.36
CA ILE A 678 -7.81 -6.70 -14.24
C ILE A 678 -8.40 -5.68 -15.21
N PHE A 679 -7.99 -4.42 -15.04
CA PHE A 679 -8.27 -3.35 -15.99
C PHE A 679 -7.26 -3.44 -17.13
N ASN A 680 -7.76 -3.81 -18.30
CA ASN A 680 -6.95 -3.87 -19.51
C ASN A 680 -7.53 -2.93 -20.58
N PRO A 681 -7.01 -1.69 -20.68
CA PRO A 681 -7.49 -0.72 -21.66
C PRO A 681 -7.38 -1.22 -23.11
N LEU A 682 -6.41 -2.10 -23.41
CA LEU A 682 -6.26 -2.70 -24.73
C LEU A 682 -7.47 -3.57 -25.08
N SER A 683 -7.79 -4.56 -24.24
CA SER A 683 -8.89 -5.49 -24.54
C SER A 683 -10.26 -4.82 -24.50
N GLU A 684 -10.46 -3.83 -23.62
CA GLU A 684 -11.70 -3.07 -23.57
C GLU A 684 -11.88 -2.19 -24.81
N ALA A 685 -10.82 -1.52 -25.28
CA ALA A 685 -10.87 -0.77 -26.53
C ALA A 685 -11.11 -1.67 -27.74
N GLU A 686 -10.43 -2.82 -27.83
CA GLU A 686 -10.64 -3.81 -28.90
C GLU A 686 -12.06 -4.36 -28.90
N HIS A 687 -12.59 -4.72 -27.73
CA HIS A 687 -13.96 -5.22 -27.59
C HIS A 687 -15.01 -4.16 -27.95
N TYR A 688 -14.84 -2.93 -27.46
CA TYR A 688 -15.76 -1.83 -27.77
C TYR A 688 -15.75 -1.48 -29.26
N LEU A 689 -14.57 -1.28 -29.87
CA LEU A 689 -14.48 -0.96 -31.29
C LEU A 689 -14.98 -2.09 -32.17
N SER A 690 -14.68 -3.36 -31.84
CA SER A 690 -15.19 -4.51 -32.59
C SER A 690 -16.72 -4.57 -32.53
N SER A 691 -17.30 -4.40 -31.33
CA SER A 691 -18.75 -4.39 -31.15
C SER A 691 -19.41 -3.23 -31.87
N MET A 692 -18.78 -2.05 -31.84
CA MET A 692 -19.26 -0.85 -32.52
C MET A 692 -19.22 -1.00 -34.04
N PHE A 693 -18.09 -1.46 -34.60
CA PHE A 693 -17.96 -1.70 -36.04
C PHE A 693 -18.97 -2.74 -36.52
N TYR A 694 -19.12 -3.85 -35.79
CA TYR A 694 -20.10 -4.87 -36.12
C TYR A 694 -21.54 -4.33 -36.05
N ASN A 695 -21.91 -3.65 -34.96
CA ASN A 695 -23.27 -3.14 -34.80
C ASN A 695 -23.59 -2.07 -35.85
N LEU A 696 -22.70 -1.12 -36.14
CA LEU A 696 -22.96 -0.09 -37.14
C LEU A 696 -22.98 -0.64 -38.57
N THR A 697 -22.11 -1.60 -38.90
CA THR A 697 -22.16 -2.30 -40.19
C THR A 697 -23.44 -3.11 -40.35
N THR A 698 -23.99 -3.70 -39.28
CA THR A 698 -25.29 -4.39 -39.34
C THR A 698 -26.46 -3.44 -39.62
N VAL A 699 -26.40 -2.19 -39.13
CA VAL A 699 -27.43 -1.17 -39.38
C VAL A 699 -27.31 -0.62 -40.80
N VAL A 700 -26.09 -0.36 -41.26
CA VAL A 700 -25.80 0.22 -42.58
C VAL A 700 -24.73 -0.60 -43.30
N LEU A 701 -25.17 -1.61 -44.07
CA LEU A 701 -24.28 -2.55 -44.76
C LEU A 701 -23.37 -1.90 -45.81
N HIS A 702 -23.69 -0.71 -46.30
CA HIS A 702 -22.87 -0.03 -47.31
C HIS A 702 -21.64 0.69 -46.76
N ASP A 703 -21.62 0.99 -45.46
CA ASP A 703 -20.50 1.67 -44.79
C ASP A 703 -19.38 0.71 -44.34
N TRP A 704 -19.44 -0.55 -44.79
CA TRP A 704 -18.44 -1.58 -44.47
C TRP A 704 -17.02 -1.16 -44.87
N GLN A 705 -16.86 -0.40 -45.96
CA GLN A 705 -15.56 0.11 -46.41
C GLN A 705 -15.00 1.12 -45.41
N THR A 706 -15.84 2.06 -44.99
CA THR A 706 -15.50 3.11 -44.03
C THR A 706 -15.07 2.53 -42.70
N TYR A 707 -15.80 1.55 -42.16
CA TYR A 707 -15.43 0.84 -40.93
C TYR A 707 -14.21 -0.08 -41.12
N GLY A 708 -14.02 -0.65 -42.31
CA GLY A 708 -12.81 -1.37 -42.68
C GLY A 708 -11.55 -0.48 -42.70
N GLU A 709 -11.68 0.77 -43.15
CA GLU A 709 -10.62 1.78 -43.07
C GLU A 709 -10.35 2.22 -41.63
N MET A 710 -11.40 2.48 -40.84
CA MET A 710 -11.26 2.77 -39.40
C MET A 710 -10.51 1.65 -38.67
N ARG A 711 -10.82 0.37 -38.98
CA ARG A 711 -10.14 -0.80 -38.43
C ARG A 711 -8.65 -0.82 -38.78
N ARG A 712 -8.29 -0.52 -40.03
CA ARG A 712 -6.89 -0.42 -40.45
C ARG A 712 -6.16 0.73 -39.75
N LEU A 713 -6.81 1.89 -39.62
CA LEU A 713 -6.25 3.04 -38.89
C LEU A 713 -6.04 2.72 -37.40
N ALA A 714 -6.98 2.02 -36.77
CA ALA A 714 -6.86 1.56 -35.39
C ALA A 714 -5.62 0.67 -35.18
N TYR A 715 -5.36 -0.25 -36.11
CA TYR A 715 -4.15 -1.08 -36.05
C TYR A 715 -2.86 -0.27 -36.30
N LEU A 716 -2.85 0.62 -37.28
CA LEU A 716 -1.64 1.37 -37.66
C LEU A 716 -1.23 2.38 -36.59
N GLN A 717 -2.19 3.14 -36.05
CA GLN A 717 -1.94 4.24 -35.10
C GLN A 717 -1.90 3.77 -33.65
N TYR A 718 -2.84 2.90 -33.27
CA TYR A 718 -3.05 2.53 -31.87
C TYR A 718 -2.56 1.11 -31.52
N LYS A 719 -2.24 0.30 -32.53
CA LYS A 719 -1.90 -1.13 -32.40
C LYS A 719 -3.03 -1.96 -31.77
N LEU A 720 -4.28 -1.59 -32.08
CA LEU A 720 -5.49 -2.30 -31.68
C LEU A 720 -5.83 -3.38 -32.71
N GLU A 721 -6.05 -4.61 -32.25
CA GLU A 721 -6.47 -5.74 -33.08
C GLU A 721 -7.97 -5.96 -32.88
N THR A 722 -8.78 -5.43 -33.80
CA THR A 722 -10.24 -5.64 -33.77
C THR A 722 -10.62 -6.86 -34.59
N VAL A 723 -11.73 -7.51 -34.21
CA VAL A 723 -12.26 -8.67 -34.92
C VAL A 723 -12.76 -8.25 -36.30
N GLU A 724 -12.47 -9.03 -37.33
CA GLU A 724 -12.99 -8.81 -38.68
C GLU A 724 -14.50 -9.10 -38.74
N ASP A 725 -15.24 -8.24 -39.42
CA ASP A 725 -16.66 -8.48 -39.66
C ASP A 725 -16.78 -9.52 -40.78
N ASN A 726 -17.08 -10.75 -40.42
CA ASN A 726 -17.49 -11.78 -41.38
C ASN A 726 -18.91 -11.54 -41.90
N LEU A 727 -19.34 -10.28 -41.97
CA LEU A 727 -20.62 -9.89 -42.53
C LEU A 727 -20.53 -10.01 -44.05
N PRO A 728 -21.59 -10.50 -44.72
CA PRO A 728 -21.60 -10.60 -46.17
C PRO A 728 -21.38 -9.21 -46.77
N MET A 729 -20.24 -9.03 -47.43
CA MET A 729 -19.93 -7.82 -48.19
C MET A 729 -21.04 -7.58 -49.19
N GLN A 730 -21.89 -6.59 -48.92
CA GLN A 730 -22.65 -5.82 -49.90
C GLN A 730 -22.89 -6.56 -51.23
N THR A 731 -23.98 -7.30 -51.31
CA THR A 731 -24.68 -7.47 -52.60
C THR A 731 -26.16 -7.23 -52.33
N ILE A 732 -26.50 -5.95 -52.17
CA ILE A 732 -27.89 -5.44 -52.16
C ILE A 732 -28.48 -5.43 -53.59
N ASP A 733 -27.77 -5.97 -54.56
CA ASP A 733 -28.39 -6.42 -55.79
C ASP A 733 -29.27 -7.63 -55.47
N GLN A 734 -30.55 -7.39 -55.19
CA GLN A 734 -31.63 -8.37 -55.17
C GLN A 734 -31.84 -8.94 -56.59
N GLY A 735 -30.79 -9.46 -57.20
CA GLY A 735 -30.84 -10.16 -58.48
C GLY A 735 -31.04 -11.66 -58.25
N LEU A 736 -31.73 -12.30 -59.19
CA LEU A 736 -31.84 -13.76 -59.25
C LEU A 736 -30.44 -14.39 -59.37
N ASP A 737 -30.18 -15.41 -58.56
CA ASP A 737 -28.94 -16.19 -58.59
C ASP A 737 -28.82 -16.92 -59.95
N VAL A 738 -27.61 -16.92 -60.51
CA VAL A 738 -27.31 -17.65 -61.77
C VAL A 738 -27.66 -19.13 -61.65
N LEU A 739 -27.49 -19.76 -60.49
CA LEU A 739 -27.87 -21.17 -60.30
C LEU A 739 -29.39 -21.38 -60.41
N GLU A 740 -30.19 -20.44 -59.92
CA GLU A 740 -31.64 -20.48 -60.02
C GLU A 740 -32.11 -20.25 -61.46
N ILE A 741 -31.47 -19.32 -62.17
CA ILE A 741 -31.67 -19.08 -63.61
C ILE A 741 -31.37 -20.36 -64.41
N MET A 742 -30.26 -21.03 -64.13
CA MET A 742 -29.84 -22.22 -64.88
C MET A 742 -30.71 -23.45 -64.59
N ARG A 743 -31.20 -23.62 -63.35
CA ARG A 743 -32.19 -24.66 -63.03
C ARG A 743 -33.50 -24.47 -63.81
N ASN A 744 -33.90 -23.22 -64.04
CA ASN A 744 -35.13 -22.85 -64.72
C ASN A 744 -34.86 -22.19 -66.09
N ILE A 745 -33.85 -22.66 -66.81
CA ILE A 745 -33.41 -22.03 -68.07
C ILE A 745 -34.54 -21.94 -69.12
N ASN A 746 -35.48 -22.89 -69.11
CA ASN A 746 -36.69 -22.87 -69.94
C ASN A 746 -37.53 -21.60 -69.71
N ILE A 747 -37.71 -21.21 -68.44
CA ILE A 747 -38.50 -20.04 -68.04
C ILE A 747 -37.73 -18.78 -68.39
N PHE A 748 -36.42 -18.77 -68.14
CA PHE A 748 -35.54 -17.66 -68.46
C PHE A 748 -35.59 -17.28 -69.94
N VAL A 749 -35.39 -18.25 -70.85
CA VAL A 749 -35.43 -18.01 -72.29
C VAL A 749 -36.80 -17.54 -72.78
N SER A 750 -37.88 -17.95 -72.11
CA SER A 750 -39.25 -17.57 -72.51
C SER A 750 -39.69 -16.19 -72.00
N LYS A 751 -39.11 -15.70 -70.90
CA LYS A 751 -39.60 -14.51 -70.17
C LYS A 751 -38.61 -13.36 -70.10
N TYR A 752 -37.35 -13.56 -70.48
CA TYR A 752 -36.34 -12.52 -70.43
C TYR A 752 -35.92 -12.08 -71.83
N LEU A 753 -35.89 -10.78 -72.05
CA LEU A 753 -35.41 -10.15 -73.27
C LEU A 753 -34.02 -9.58 -73.04
N TYR A 754 -33.14 -9.77 -74.02
CA TYR A 754 -31.80 -9.23 -73.97
C TYR A 754 -31.76 -7.82 -74.57
N ASN A 755 -31.37 -6.83 -73.77
CA ASN A 755 -31.11 -5.49 -74.25
C ASN A 755 -29.65 -5.39 -74.71
N LEU A 756 -29.45 -5.31 -76.03
CA LEU A 756 -28.12 -5.19 -76.64
C LEU A 756 -27.38 -3.90 -76.23
N ASN A 757 -28.11 -2.80 -75.99
CA ASN A 757 -27.50 -1.49 -75.73
C ASN A 757 -26.88 -1.41 -74.33
N SER A 758 -27.54 -2.03 -73.35
CA SER A 758 -27.11 -2.00 -71.95
C SER A 758 -26.60 -3.35 -71.45
N GLN A 759 -26.46 -4.34 -72.35
CA GLN A 759 -25.93 -5.68 -72.08
C GLN A 759 -26.58 -6.39 -70.88
N LEU A 760 -27.89 -6.19 -70.70
CA LEU A 760 -28.65 -6.70 -69.56
C LEU A 760 -29.89 -7.46 -70.01
N PHE A 761 -30.25 -8.50 -69.27
CA PHE A 761 -31.50 -9.22 -69.46
C PHE A 761 -32.59 -8.58 -68.61
N VAL A 762 -33.76 -8.32 -69.20
CA VAL A 762 -34.92 -7.73 -68.53
C VAL A 762 -36.09 -8.68 -68.64
N GLU A 763 -36.78 -8.92 -67.53
CA GLU A 763 -38.02 -9.70 -67.51
C GLU A 763 -39.12 -8.99 -68.30
N GLU A 764 -39.79 -9.69 -69.22
CA GLU A 764 -40.82 -9.15 -70.12
C GLU A 764 -42.10 -8.78 -69.36
N LYS A 765 -42.53 -9.62 -68.41
CA LYS A 765 -43.69 -9.40 -67.53
C LYS A 765 -43.43 -10.06 -66.19
N SER A 766 -43.53 -9.29 -65.10
CA SER A 766 -43.45 -9.81 -63.73
C SER A 766 -44.80 -9.68 -63.03
N ASN A 767 -45.10 -10.58 -62.10
CA ASN A 767 -46.24 -10.46 -61.19
C ASN A 767 -45.96 -9.51 -60.01
N ASN A 768 -44.74 -8.99 -59.92
CA ASN A 768 -44.28 -8.10 -58.86
C ASN A 768 -44.31 -6.64 -59.34
N LYS A 769 -44.20 -5.67 -58.41
CA LYS A 769 -44.14 -4.23 -58.75
C LYS A 769 -42.85 -3.81 -59.47
N HIS A 770 -41.84 -4.68 -59.51
CA HIS A 770 -40.54 -4.42 -60.13
C HIS A 770 -40.18 -5.55 -61.08
N LEU A 771 -39.64 -5.20 -62.26
CA LEU A 771 -39.09 -6.18 -63.21
C LEU A 771 -37.70 -6.61 -62.75
N ASN A 772 -37.43 -7.91 -62.79
CA ASN A 772 -36.09 -8.41 -62.52
C ASN A 772 -35.15 -8.06 -63.69
N THR A 773 -33.97 -7.53 -63.37
CA THR A 773 -32.90 -7.31 -64.33
C THR A 773 -31.69 -8.15 -63.95
N ILE A 774 -31.00 -8.68 -64.95
CA ILE A 774 -29.78 -9.46 -64.75
C ILE A 774 -28.64 -8.77 -65.48
N ASN A 775 -27.69 -8.28 -64.70
CA ASN A 775 -26.48 -7.62 -65.16
C ASN A 775 -25.26 -8.56 -64.99
N ILE A 776 -24.16 -8.25 -65.66
CA ILE A 776 -22.86 -8.90 -65.52
C ILE A 776 -22.40 -8.94 -64.05
N PHE A 777 -22.74 -7.92 -63.26
CA PHE A 777 -22.46 -7.90 -61.82
C PHE A 777 -23.18 -9.02 -61.04
N HIS A 778 -24.42 -9.38 -61.39
CA HIS A 778 -25.13 -10.50 -60.74
C HIS A 778 -24.47 -11.84 -61.07
N VAL A 779 -23.93 -11.99 -62.28
CA VAL A 779 -23.16 -13.17 -62.70
C VAL A 779 -21.84 -13.26 -61.94
N ALA A 780 -21.11 -12.14 -61.83
CA ALA A 780 -19.88 -12.06 -61.07
C ALA A 780 -20.10 -12.36 -59.57
N ASN A 781 -21.20 -11.85 -58.99
CA ASN A 781 -21.57 -12.10 -57.61
C ASN A 781 -21.88 -13.58 -57.37
N SER A 782 -22.62 -14.23 -58.28
CA SER A 782 -22.92 -15.66 -58.19
C SER A 782 -21.64 -16.52 -58.25
N ILE A 783 -20.68 -16.16 -59.10
CA ILE A 783 -19.36 -16.83 -59.16
C ILE A 783 -18.58 -16.62 -57.86
N ARG A 784 -18.66 -15.43 -57.25
CA ARG A 784 -17.98 -15.12 -55.97
C ARG A 784 -18.59 -15.87 -54.79
N THR A 785 -19.91 -16.09 -54.78
CA THR A 785 -20.62 -16.75 -53.68
C THR A 785 -20.51 -18.27 -53.73
N HIS A 786 -20.70 -18.93 -54.88
CA HIS A 786 -20.66 -20.40 -54.97
C HIS A 786 -19.43 -20.97 -55.68
N GLY A 787 -18.50 -20.11 -56.09
CA GLY A 787 -17.24 -20.50 -56.70
C GLY A 787 -17.34 -20.87 -58.19
N ILE A 788 -16.18 -21.14 -58.80
CA ILE A 788 -16.06 -21.39 -60.24
C ILE A 788 -16.78 -22.66 -60.71
N GLY A 789 -17.12 -23.57 -59.78
CA GLY A 789 -17.87 -24.80 -60.06
C GLY A 789 -19.25 -24.56 -60.70
N ILE A 790 -19.85 -23.38 -60.49
CA ILE A 790 -21.12 -23.00 -61.15
C ILE A 790 -20.99 -23.04 -62.68
N MET A 791 -19.84 -22.65 -63.24
CA MET A 791 -19.66 -22.63 -64.69
C MET A 791 -19.88 -24.00 -65.32
N ASN A 792 -19.38 -25.06 -64.69
CA ASN A 792 -19.56 -26.43 -65.19
C ASN A 792 -21.03 -26.86 -65.14
N THR A 793 -21.75 -26.53 -64.07
CA THR A 793 -23.19 -26.81 -63.98
C THR A 793 -24.00 -25.99 -64.98
N THR A 794 -23.66 -24.71 -65.17
CA THR A 794 -24.30 -23.81 -66.14
C THR A 794 -24.10 -24.32 -67.57
N VAL A 795 -22.89 -24.71 -67.94
CA VAL A 795 -22.59 -25.30 -69.26
C VAL A 795 -23.35 -26.61 -69.48
N ASN A 796 -23.46 -27.45 -68.44
CA ASN A 796 -24.22 -28.70 -68.55
C ASN A 796 -25.73 -28.45 -68.72
N PHE A 797 -26.32 -27.53 -67.95
CA PHE A 797 -27.74 -27.18 -68.07
C PHE A 797 -28.06 -26.51 -69.42
N THR A 798 -27.20 -25.62 -69.91
CA THR A 798 -27.39 -25.01 -71.25
C THR A 798 -27.25 -26.05 -72.35
N TYR A 799 -26.29 -26.97 -72.26
CA TYR A 799 -26.12 -28.05 -73.23
C TYR A 799 -27.33 -28.99 -73.25
N GLN A 800 -27.82 -29.43 -72.09
CA GLN A 800 -29.03 -30.27 -72.00
C GLN A 800 -30.27 -29.57 -72.57
N PHE A 801 -30.41 -28.27 -72.33
CA PHE A 801 -31.51 -27.48 -72.89
C PHE A 801 -31.42 -27.36 -74.41
N LEU A 802 -30.24 -27.00 -74.93
CA LEU A 802 -30.00 -26.89 -76.36
C LEU A 802 -30.17 -28.24 -77.06
N GLN A 803 -29.68 -29.34 -76.48
CA GLN A 803 -29.86 -30.69 -77.03
C GLN A 803 -31.34 -31.04 -77.20
N LYS A 804 -32.20 -30.73 -76.21
CA LYS A 804 -33.66 -30.94 -76.31
C LYS A 804 -34.31 -30.06 -77.39
N LYS A 805 -33.87 -28.80 -77.53
CA LYS A 805 -34.40 -27.89 -78.57
C LYS A 805 -33.92 -28.29 -79.96
N PHE A 806 -32.67 -28.70 -80.12
CA PHE A 806 -32.15 -29.21 -81.39
C PHE A 806 -32.78 -30.54 -81.79
N LEU A 807 -33.09 -31.44 -80.83
CA LEU A 807 -33.91 -32.63 -81.09
C LEU A 807 -35.29 -32.24 -81.65
N PHE A 808 -35.93 -31.22 -81.09
CA PHE A 808 -37.20 -30.70 -81.61
C PHE A 808 -37.05 -30.12 -83.02
N PHE A 809 -35.96 -29.38 -83.31
CA PHE A 809 -35.68 -28.89 -84.66
C PHE A 809 -35.35 -30.02 -85.66
N SER A 810 -34.69 -31.10 -85.23
CA SER A 810 -34.38 -32.26 -86.08
C SER A 810 -35.59 -33.14 -86.43
N VAL A 811 -36.74 -32.91 -85.78
CA VAL A 811 -38.02 -33.57 -86.13
C VAL A 811 -38.78 -32.79 -87.21
N TYR A 812 -38.39 -31.54 -87.49
CA TYR A 812 -39.02 -30.65 -88.49
C TYR A 812 -38.07 -30.25 -89.64
N VAL A 813 -36.92 -30.93 -89.75
CA VAL A 813 -36.06 -30.99 -90.94
C VAL A 813 -36.05 -32.43 -91.41
#